data_AF-A0A7S2KWE3-F1
#
_entry.id   AF-A0A7S2KWE3-F1
#
_cell.length_a   1.000
_cell.length_b   1.000
_cell.length_c   1.000
_cell.angle_alpha   90.00
_cell.angle_beta   90.00
_cell.angle_gamma   90.00
#
_symmetry.space_group_name_H-M   'P 1'
#
loop_
_entity.id
_entity.type
_entity.pdbx_description
1 polymer ?
#
loop_
_entity_poly.entity_id
_entity_poly.type
_entity_poly.pdbx_seq_one_letter_code
_entity_poly.pdbx_strand_id
1 'polypeptide(L)'
;QALSAHAFRTVCVRRDARPSGQSPSMRRFGGLVPALLALAPFQVATSNVTRDPAAYDNFWSGPNADASASFDTVNVLTITAIVVVVAGVISGLASWKHEAVESCIDEGFGAVGRVVGTHPVKFAGASLVIFMGFSGGMALQESEVDPARLWVPGGAIALDHQQYTQDQWPSSVGNTFLVATPKEGEVGPNVLTPSHLRSMLSMHDTLMAIEIDGDQVVADSMDIADYTANFGGKWTFAGGPGKGAKCNKWGPACAMTSVLGIFGHNETNIGTQAQVLERINTWDAAPRETFIPALGLRKGFEVEDVAGGVTRDADGKVVSAEAFMWSLFLTKDEQQVMLMRGGRLRSSIRDPINDLWEADAVCHLGVQDKHPYTPSTTCQAPAGDLKYTGFFGRSFGDEFGAAISNDISKIGMAYMLIIVYLVCCLGKRDVVHSMFAVSAAVLVAVGLSFTGASGFGGLLGVKTNPLNNNIPFLLLGLGVDDAFVLVAELTRHMAAEKDATVPELISLTAKTGGSSILVTSITDALAFLVGASTVLPALSGFCIYGGVSVIMCFVLQITWVLPMLALNARRAGDNRYDCACCLKSSVDPHEVEDPQGCCCCVYIPSCKPTDNIMRRVMGRVGDVTVKTMPGKVGTIAIWLAIFVVGVYGAFNIKKDFKLEWFFPEGSYVRTFIEVNDEYFSSGTRFSIYTNELDVFAEHENMNELASYLNKQDAIRASSISNWWVNFRPDPTAAMPADRSQFYQDVWDWAKNSQYRTSIRWVDPK
;
A
#
# COMPACT_ATOMS: atom_id res chain seq x y z
N GLN A 1 34.86 10.91 -16.82
CA GLN A 1 35.35 12.15 -16.15
C GLN A 1 36.31 13.02 -16.98
N ALA A 2 36.74 12.64 -18.20
CA ALA A 2 37.60 13.50 -19.05
C ALA A 2 36.86 14.19 -20.23
N LEU A 3 35.59 13.89 -20.49
CA LEU A 3 34.81 14.45 -21.61
C LEU A 3 33.83 15.57 -21.23
N SER A 4 33.50 15.76 -19.94
CA SER A 4 32.65 16.87 -19.48
C SER A 4 33.43 18.17 -19.19
N ALA A 5 34.76 18.09 -19.06
CA ALA A 5 35.59 19.25 -18.73
C ALA A 5 35.94 20.15 -19.94
N HIS A 6 35.76 19.65 -21.17
CA HIS A 6 36.23 20.37 -22.37
C HIS A 6 35.20 21.34 -22.97
N ALA A 7 33.91 21.17 -22.68
CA ALA A 7 32.86 22.09 -23.13
C ALA A 7 32.70 23.33 -22.20
N PHE A 8 33.03 23.20 -20.91
CA PHE A 8 32.89 24.27 -19.93
C PHE A 8 34.03 25.32 -19.97
N ARG A 9 35.19 24.96 -20.55
CA ARG A 9 36.36 25.87 -20.61
C ARG A 9 36.28 26.95 -21.68
N THR A 10 35.35 26.86 -22.64
CA THR A 10 35.36 27.72 -23.82
C THR A 10 34.46 28.95 -23.72
N VAL A 11 33.61 29.05 -22.69
CA VAL A 11 32.63 30.17 -22.55
C VAL A 11 32.96 31.14 -21.41
N CYS A 12 33.69 30.71 -20.37
CA CYS A 12 33.81 31.51 -19.13
C CYS A 12 35.15 32.22 -18.89
N VAL A 13 36.07 32.32 -19.86
CA VAL A 13 37.34 33.05 -19.68
C VAL A 13 37.62 33.98 -20.85
N ARG A 14 36.84 35.07 -20.97
CA ARG A 14 37.30 36.30 -21.65
C ARG A 14 36.37 37.49 -21.42
N ARG A 15 36.56 38.18 -20.29
CA ARG A 15 36.57 39.65 -20.20
C ARG A 15 36.76 40.05 -18.74
N ASP A 16 37.97 40.44 -18.39
CA ASP A 16 38.19 41.40 -17.32
C ASP A 16 39.39 42.27 -17.68
N ALA A 17 39.10 43.54 -17.91
CA ALA A 17 40.10 44.60 -17.98
C ALA A 17 39.42 45.94 -17.67
N ARG A 18 39.39 46.34 -16.38
CA ARG A 18 40.07 47.54 -15.83
C ARG A 18 39.51 47.98 -14.46
N PRO A 19 40.29 48.78 -13.70
CA PRO A 19 40.28 48.78 -12.23
C PRO A 19 39.76 50.08 -11.59
N SER A 20 39.40 49.97 -10.31
CA SER A 20 39.38 50.99 -9.21
C SER A 20 38.13 50.69 -8.37
N GLY A 21 38.16 50.42 -7.07
CA GLY A 21 39.00 51.00 -6.01
C GLY A 21 38.05 51.71 -5.04
N GLN A 22 37.52 50.99 -4.03
CA GLN A 22 37.07 51.51 -2.73
C GLN A 22 36.49 50.37 -1.88
N SER A 23 37.10 50.11 -0.72
CA SER A 23 36.56 49.26 0.33
C SER A 23 35.52 50.01 1.16
N PRO A 24 34.56 49.32 1.78
CA PRO A 24 34.41 49.52 3.23
C PRO A 24 34.21 48.22 4.03
N SER A 25 34.91 48.22 5.17
CA SER A 25 34.86 47.39 6.37
C SER A 25 33.72 46.37 6.56
N MET A 26 34.12 45.10 6.59
CA MET A 26 33.38 43.95 7.11
C MET A 26 33.35 43.99 8.65
N ARG A 27 32.18 44.19 9.27
CA ARG A 27 31.98 43.89 10.70
C ARG A 27 31.46 42.46 10.84
N ARG A 28 32.17 41.70 11.67
CA ARG A 28 32.02 40.28 11.99
C ARG A 28 30.57 39.89 12.34
N PHE A 29 29.99 39.03 11.53
CA PHE A 29 28.90 38.11 11.90
C PHE A 29 29.31 36.65 11.58
N GLY A 30 30.57 36.31 11.85
CA GLY A 30 31.15 34.98 11.57
C GLY A 30 31.06 33.97 12.73
N GLY A 31 30.20 34.19 13.72
CA GLY A 31 30.22 33.43 14.97
C GLY A 31 29.07 32.44 15.21
N LEU A 32 27.99 32.47 14.44
CA LEU A 32 26.74 31.75 14.79
C LEU A 32 26.40 30.55 13.89
N VAL A 33 27.07 30.40 12.74
CA VAL A 33 26.89 29.27 11.83
C VAL A 33 27.68 28.01 12.25
N PRO A 34 28.91 28.11 12.83
CA PRO A 34 29.63 26.90 13.27
C PRO A 34 29.05 26.27 14.55
N ALA A 35 28.28 27.02 15.34
CA ALA A 35 27.72 26.54 16.61
C ALA A 35 26.49 25.63 16.41
N LEU A 36 25.71 25.85 15.35
CA LEU A 36 24.57 24.99 14.99
C LEU A 36 24.99 23.66 14.35
N LEU A 37 26.19 23.62 13.74
CA LEU A 37 26.79 22.38 13.22
C LEU A 37 27.54 21.55 14.27
N ALA A 38 27.73 22.08 15.48
CA ALA A 38 28.50 21.44 16.56
C ALA A 38 27.63 20.83 17.69
N LEU A 39 26.31 20.99 17.64
CA LEU A 39 25.37 20.45 18.63
C LEU A 39 24.52 19.32 18.04
N ALA A 40 25.18 18.17 17.92
CA ALA A 40 24.67 16.79 17.92
C ALA A 40 25.50 16.01 16.89
N PRO A 41 26.24 14.96 17.27
CA PRO A 41 26.44 13.90 16.30
C PRO A 41 25.03 13.39 16.00
N PHE A 42 24.47 13.75 14.86
CA PHE A 42 23.48 12.91 14.20
C PHE A 42 24.26 11.63 13.85
N GLN A 43 24.46 10.78 14.87
CA GLN A 43 24.46 9.36 14.63
C GLN A 43 23.13 9.15 13.93
N VAL A 44 23.20 8.95 12.62
CA VAL A 44 22.23 8.10 11.95
C VAL A 44 22.29 6.83 12.79
N ALA A 45 21.38 6.72 13.75
CA ALA A 45 20.99 5.45 14.28
C ALA A 45 20.35 4.76 13.08
N THR A 46 21.21 4.25 12.18
CA THR A 46 21.02 2.89 11.76
C THR A 46 20.79 2.19 13.09
N SER A 47 19.55 1.82 13.37
CA SER A 47 19.38 0.57 14.07
C SER A 47 20.09 -0.44 13.18
N ASN A 48 21.41 -0.53 13.32
CA ASN A 48 22.06 -1.78 13.50
C ASN A 48 21.30 -2.38 14.69
N VAL A 49 20.12 -2.95 14.41
CA VAL A 49 19.97 -4.35 14.74
C VAL A 49 21.22 -4.94 14.12
N THR A 50 22.28 -5.00 14.92
CA THR A 50 23.41 -5.83 14.61
C THR A 50 22.77 -7.18 14.43
N ARG A 51 22.45 -7.54 13.17
CA ARG A 51 22.72 -8.89 12.70
C ARG A 51 24.10 -9.12 13.25
N ASP A 52 24.18 -9.93 14.29
CA ASP A 52 25.37 -10.70 14.50
C ASP A 52 25.25 -11.80 13.45
N PRO A 53 25.79 -11.61 12.22
CA PRO A 53 25.73 -12.66 11.20
C PRO A 53 26.32 -13.96 11.76
N ALA A 54 27.32 -13.89 12.66
CA ALA A 54 27.91 -15.07 13.28
C ALA A 54 26.98 -15.78 14.29
N ALA A 55 25.99 -15.12 14.89
CA ALA A 55 25.04 -15.78 15.79
C ALA A 55 23.95 -16.56 15.05
N TYR A 56 23.62 -16.18 13.80
CA TYR A 56 22.49 -16.75 13.06
C TYR A 56 22.91 -17.57 11.83
N ASP A 57 24.00 -17.21 11.14
CA ASP A 57 24.56 -18.02 10.03
C ASP A 57 24.98 -19.42 10.49
N ASN A 58 25.17 -19.61 11.81
CA ASN A 58 25.44 -20.91 12.44
C ASN A 58 24.17 -21.75 12.72
N PHE A 59 22.95 -21.18 12.65
CA PHE A 59 21.69 -21.86 13.01
C PHE A 59 20.70 -22.00 11.84
N TRP A 60 20.74 -21.11 10.83
CA TRP A 60 19.83 -21.17 9.69
C TRP A 60 20.54 -20.88 8.37
N SER A 61 20.68 -21.92 7.54
CA SER A 61 21.18 -21.84 6.17
C SER A 61 20.05 -22.07 5.15
N GLY A 62 18.96 -21.31 5.29
CA GLY A 62 17.87 -21.31 4.30
C GLY A 62 18.37 -20.91 2.90
N PRO A 63 17.59 -21.15 1.83
CA PRO A 63 18.00 -20.81 0.48
C PRO A 63 18.47 -19.36 0.42
N ASN A 64 19.66 -19.14 -0.15
CA ASN A 64 20.31 -17.83 -0.24
C ASN A 64 19.26 -16.75 -0.54
N ALA A 65 19.36 -15.64 0.19
CA ALA A 65 18.49 -14.46 0.13
C ALA A 65 18.46 -13.75 -1.25
N ASP A 66 18.79 -14.46 -2.32
CA ASP A 66 18.84 -14.01 -3.71
C ASP A 66 17.48 -14.24 -4.44
N ALA A 67 16.53 -14.97 -3.84
CA ALA A 67 15.25 -15.32 -4.47
C ALA A 67 14.04 -14.50 -3.99
N SER A 68 14.16 -13.76 -2.88
CA SER A 68 13.20 -12.70 -2.61
C SER A 68 13.59 -11.54 -3.53
N ALA A 69 12.76 -11.26 -4.54
CA ALA A 69 12.89 -10.06 -5.35
C ALA A 69 12.57 -8.83 -4.47
N SER A 70 13.39 -8.58 -3.45
CA SER A 70 13.64 -7.23 -3.00
C SER A 70 14.10 -6.47 -4.22
N PHE A 71 13.57 -5.26 -4.42
CA PHE A 71 14.28 -4.27 -5.22
C PHE A 71 15.75 -4.42 -4.87
N ASP A 72 16.55 -4.93 -5.80
CA ASP A 72 17.97 -5.13 -5.61
C ASP A 72 18.42 -3.79 -5.07
N THR A 73 18.79 -3.77 -3.80
CA THR A 73 18.92 -2.54 -3.02
C THR A 73 20.20 -1.93 -3.54
N VAL A 74 20.14 -1.33 -4.74
CA VAL A 74 21.20 -0.58 -5.38
C VAL A 74 21.52 0.47 -4.36
N ASN A 75 22.58 0.16 -3.61
CA ASN A 75 22.84 0.60 -2.26
C ASN A 75 22.09 1.89 -1.94
N VAL A 76 20.96 1.77 -1.24
CA VAL A 76 20.25 2.94 -0.68
C VAL A 76 21.25 3.86 0.03
N LEU A 77 22.21 3.27 0.74
CA LEU A 77 23.35 3.95 1.35
C LEU A 77 24.25 4.69 0.34
N THR A 78 24.46 4.15 -0.86
CA THR A 78 25.20 4.81 -1.95
C THR A 78 24.36 5.91 -2.60
N ILE A 79 23.07 5.70 -2.85
CA ILE A 79 22.19 6.75 -3.39
C ILE A 79 22.04 7.88 -2.38
N THR A 80 21.79 7.59 -1.11
CA THR A 80 21.72 8.57 -0.02
C THR A 80 23.07 9.24 0.21
N ALA A 81 24.19 8.51 0.20
CA ALA A 81 25.52 9.13 0.31
C ALA A 81 25.82 10.04 -0.88
N ILE A 82 25.49 9.62 -2.11
CA ILE A 82 25.62 10.46 -3.31
C ILE A 82 24.74 11.69 -3.17
N VAL A 83 23.48 11.55 -2.75
CA VAL A 83 22.53 12.64 -2.56
C VAL A 83 22.99 13.62 -1.49
N VAL A 84 23.47 13.14 -0.33
CA VAL A 84 23.99 13.98 0.76
C VAL A 84 25.30 14.65 0.35
N VAL A 85 26.19 13.96 -0.36
CA VAL A 85 27.43 14.56 -0.89
C VAL A 85 27.12 15.59 -1.96
N VAL A 86 26.20 15.31 -2.89
CA VAL A 86 25.77 16.25 -3.93
C VAL A 86 25.08 17.45 -3.30
N ALA A 87 24.16 17.25 -2.37
CA ALA A 87 23.50 18.33 -1.62
C ALA A 87 24.53 19.15 -0.82
N GLY A 88 25.45 18.50 -0.11
CA GLY A 88 26.52 19.16 0.64
C GLY A 88 27.50 19.93 -0.24
N VAL A 89 27.81 19.42 -1.43
CA VAL A 89 28.64 20.11 -2.44
C VAL A 89 27.87 21.29 -3.02
N ILE A 90 26.59 21.16 -3.34
CA ILE A 90 25.75 22.25 -3.84
C ILE A 90 25.61 23.34 -2.76
N SER A 91 25.30 22.98 -1.52
CA SER A 91 25.21 23.91 -0.39
C SER A 91 26.57 24.56 -0.07
N GLY A 92 27.66 23.80 -0.15
CA GLY A 92 29.02 24.32 0.02
C GLY A 92 29.40 25.32 -1.06
N LEU A 93 29.12 25.02 -2.33
CA LEU A 93 29.33 25.91 -3.47
C LEU A 93 28.46 27.17 -3.38
N ALA A 94 27.19 27.04 -2.98
CA ALA A 94 26.28 28.15 -2.74
C ALA A 94 26.75 29.06 -1.60
N SER A 95 27.37 28.51 -0.55
CA SER A 95 27.89 29.29 0.58
C SER A 95 29.19 30.05 0.30
N TRP A 96 30.00 29.60 -0.67
CA TRP A 96 31.35 30.15 -0.89
C TRP A 96 31.38 31.31 -1.90
N LYS A 97 30.44 31.34 -2.86
CA LYS A 97 30.24 32.44 -3.83
C LYS A 97 28.79 32.53 -4.32
N HIS A 98 27.85 32.73 -3.40
CA HIS A 98 26.41 32.79 -3.70
C HIS A 98 26.07 33.62 -4.94
N GLU A 99 26.54 34.87 -4.99
CA GLU A 99 26.26 35.80 -6.09
C GLU A 99 26.81 35.33 -7.45
N ALA A 100 27.98 34.68 -7.47
CA ALA A 100 28.59 34.23 -8.73
C ALA A 100 27.94 32.94 -9.26
N VAL A 101 27.53 32.04 -8.36
CA VAL A 101 26.82 30.81 -8.71
C VAL A 101 25.42 31.13 -9.20
N GLU A 102 24.71 32.01 -8.49
CA GLU A 102 23.38 32.50 -8.87
C GLU A 102 23.41 33.19 -10.24
N SER A 103 24.35 34.13 -10.44
CA SER A 103 24.52 34.80 -11.74
C SER A 103 24.84 33.81 -12.88
N CYS A 104 25.61 32.75 -12.60
CA CYS A 104 25.94 31.73 -13.61
C CYS A 104 24.72 30.87 -13.96
N ILE A 105 23.92 30.48 -12.98
CA ILE A 105 22.70 29.69 -13.18
C ILE A 105 21.68 30.52 -13.97
N ASP A 106 21.48 31.78 -13.56
CA ASP A 106 20.59 32.73 -14.21
C ASP A 106 21.00 32.98 -15.67
N GLU A 107 22.28 33.24 -15.95
CA GLU A 107 22.77 33.39 -17.33
C GLU A 107 22.61 32.11 -18.15
N GLY A 108 22.82 30.94 -17.54
CA GLY A 108 22.60 29.63 -18.15
C GLY A 108 21.14 29.45 -18.59
N PHE A 109 20.19 29.68 -17.68
CA PHE A 109 18.77 29.62 -18.01
C PHE A 109 18.36 30.71 -19.01
N GLY A 110 18.95 31.91 -18.92
CA GLY A 110 18.73 32.96 -19.90
C GLY A 110 19.14 32.53 -21.32
N ALA A 111 20.28 31.85 -21.46
CA ALA A 111 20.73 31.30 -22.74
C ALA A 111 19.79 30.20 -23.25
N VAL A 112 19.36 29.27 -22.38
CA VAL A 112 18.37 28.23 -22.72
C VAL A 112 17.06 28.87 -23.16
N GLY A 113 16.54 29.85 -22.40
CA GLY A 113 15.32 30.57 -22.72
C GLY A 113 15.38 31.31 -24.05
N ARG A 114 16.54 31.89 -24.42
CA ARG A 114 16.72 32.51 -25.73
C ARG A 114 16.60 31.51 -26.87
N VAL A 115 17.21 30.32 -26.72
CA VAL A 115 17.15 29.26 -27.73
C VAL A 115 15.72 28.69 -27.83
N VAL A 116 15.08 28.42 -26.70
CA VAL A 116 13.69 27.96 -26.63
C VAL A 116 12.73 29.00 -27.25
N GLY A 117 12.91 30.27 -26.91
CA GLY A 117 12.11 31.39 -27.40
C GLY A 117 12.25 31.63 -28.90
N THR A 118 13.40 31.29 -29.51
CA THR A 118 13.57 31.37 -30.98
C THR A 118 12.93 30.19 -31.70
N HIS A 119 13.07 28.97 -31.18
CA HIS A 119 12.62 27.72 -31.82
C HIS A 119 11.60 26.90 -30.99
N PRO A 120 10.47 27.49 -30.56
CA PRO A 120 9.60 26.85 -29.58
C PRO A 120 8.93 25.56 -30.08
N VAL A 121 8.53 25.50 -31.35
CA VAL A 121 7.88 24.31 -31.95
C VAL A 121 8.83 23.11 -32.00
N LYS A 122 10.11 23.33 -32.30
CA LYS A 122 11.10 22.25 -32.38
C LYS A 122 11.37 21.65 -31.00
N PHE A 123 11.49 22.49 -29.97
CA PHE A 123 11.69 22.06 -28.59
C PHE A 123 10.47 21.32 -28.03
N ALA A 124 9.27 21.87 -28.23
CA ALA A 124 8.04 21.21 -27.81
C ALA A 124 7.86 19.85 -28.51
N GLY A 125 8.07 19.78 -29.83
CA GLY A 125 7.98 18.54 -30.59
C GLY A 125 9.02 17.50 -30.18
N ALA A 126 10.28 17.91 -29.96
CA ALA A 126 11.33 17.00 -29.50
C ALA A 126 11.03 16.44 -28.10
N SER A 127 10.57 17.29 -27.17
CA SER A 127 10.19 16.85 -25.83
C SER A 127 9.04 15.85 -25.87
N LEU A 128 8.01 16.12 -26.67
CA LEU A 128 6.89 15.20 -26.84
C LEU A 128 7.36 13.83 -27.33
N VAL A 129 8.20 13.78 -28.36
CA VAL A 129 8.73 12.52 -28.92
C VAL A 129 9.56 11.75 -27.91
N ILE A 130 10.48 12.41 -27.20
CA ILE A 130 11.35 11.77 -26.20
C ILE A 130 10.53 11.18 -25.06
N PHE A 131 9.61 11.96 -24.50
CA PHE A 131 8.83 11.52 -23.34
C PHE A 131 7.77 10.49 -23.72
N MET A 132 7.15 10.57 -24.90
CA MET A 132 6.31 9.47 -25.40
C MET A 132 7.12 8.18 -25.61
N GLY A 133 8.38 8.30 -26.02
CA GLY A 133 9.31 7.16 -26.10
C GLY A 133 9.54 6.51 -24.73
N PHE A 134 9.79 7.30 -23.68
CA PHE A 134 9.89 6.79 -22.31
C PHE A 134 8.58 6.18 -21.81
N SER A 135 7.43 6.82 -22.09
CA SER A 135 6.12 6.29 -21.71
C SER A 135 5.82 4.94 -22.36
N GLY A 136 6.39 4.64 -23.53
CA GLY A 136 6.30 3.31 -24.16
C GLY A 136 6.82 2.17 -23.28
N GLY A 137 7.75 2.46 -22.36
CA GLY A 137 8.27 1.50 -21.39
C GLY A 137 7.24 1.01 -20.36
N MET A 138 6.08 1.68 -20.24
CA MET A 138 5.01 1.23 -19.34
C MET A 138 4.45 -0.15 -19.73
N ALA A 139 4.63 -0.58 -20.98
CA ALA A 139 4.22 -1.91 -21.43
C ALA A 139 5.05 -3.04 -20.78
N LEU A 140 6.25 -2.73 -20.29
CA LEU A 140 7.18 -3.67 -19.65
C LEU A 140 7.05 -3.63 -18.11
N GLN A 141 6.07 -2.91 -17.59
CA GLN A 141 5.97 -2.61 -16.17
C GLN A 141 5.25 -3.73 -15.42
N GLU A 142 5.94 -4.30 -14.43
CA GLU A 142 5.38 -5.27 -13.51
C GLU A 142 4.83 -4.59 -12.24
N SER A 143 3.81 -5.17 -11.60
CA SER A 143 3.26 -4.67 -10.33
C SER A 143 3.42 -5.71 -9.23
N GLU A 144 4.01 -5.29 -8.11
CA GLU A 144 4.04 -6.06 -6.87
C GLU A 144 2.79 -5.74 -6.05
N VAL A 145 2.06 -6.77 -5.66
CA VAL A 145 0.79 -6.65 -4.93
C VAL A 145 0.80 -7.44 -3.62
N ASP A 146 1.84 -8.25 -3.38
CA ASP A 146 1.96 -9.01 -2.14
C ASP A 146 2.23 -8.06 -0.94
N PRO A 147 1.32 -7.99 0.05
CA PRO A 147 1.51 -7.16 1.22
C PRO A 147 2.77 -7.52 2.01
N ALA A 148 3.17 -8.79 2.08
CA ALA A 148 4.36 -9.20 2.82
C ALA A 148 5.63 -8.62 2.19
N ARG A 149 5.75 -8.68 0.86
CA ARG A 149 6.90 -8.10 0.14
C ARG A 149 6.91 -6.57 0.12
N LEU A 150 5.74 -5.94 0.26
CA LEU A 150 5.59 -4.49 0.23
C LEU A 150 5.82 -3.83 1.60
N TRP A 151 5.37 -4.48 2.69
CA TRP A 151 5.32 -3.90 4.03
C TRP A 151 6.27 -4.55 5.03
N VAL A 152 7.00 -5.59 4.64
CA VAL A 152 8.09 -6.16 5.44
C VAL A 152 9.44 -5.73 4.85
N PRO A 153 10.42 -5.31 5.68
CA PRO A 153 11.75 -4.97 5.19
C PRO A 153 12.40 -6.10 4.40
N GLY A 154 13.07 -5.76 3.29
CA GLY A 154 13.84 -6.73 2.50
C GLY A 154 14.93 -7.40 3.34
N GLY A 155 15.06 -8.72 3.22
CA GLY A 155 16.01 -9.52 4.02
C GLY A 155 15.59 -9.72 5.49
N ALA A 156 14.35 -9.41 5.86
CA ALA A 156 13.81 -9.76 7.16
C ALA A 156 13.67 -11.29 7.30
N ILE A 157 14.05 -11.80 8.47
CA ILE A 157 13.96 -13.24 8.81
C ILE A 157 12.54 -13.79 8.61
N ALA A 158 11.51 -12.97 8.86
CA ALA A 158 10.12 -13.36 8.66
C ALA A 158 9.82 -13.73 7.20
N LEU A 159 10.44 -13.06 6.21
CA LEU A 159 10.27 -13.38 4.80
C LEU A 159 10.98 -14.69 4.46
N ASP A 160 12.18 -14.92 4.99
CA ASP A 160 12.92 -16.18 4.78
C ASP A 160 12.18 -17.37 5.38
N HIS A 161 11.63 -17.22 6.59
CA HIS A 161 10.80 -18.23 7.26
C HIS A 161 9.50 -18.48 6.51
N GLN A 162 8.84 -17.42 6.02
CA GLN A 162 7.63 -17.54 5.23
C GLN A 162 7.92 -18.30 3.93
N GLN A 163 8.98 -17.94 3.21
CA GLN A 163 9.36 -18.59 1.96
C GLN A 163 9.76 -20.05 2.18
N TYR A 164 10.59 -20.35 3.18
CA TYR A 164 10.94 -21.72 3.54
C TYR A 164 9.69 -22.54 3.90
N THR A 165 8.77 -21.97 4.67
CA THR A 165 7.52 -22.66 5.03
C THR A 165 6.64 -22.89 3.80
N GLN A 166 6.56 -21.94 2.87
CA GLN A 166 5.83 -22.13 1.61
C GLN A 166 6.45 -23.21 0.72
N ASP A 167 7.78 -23.24 0.62
CA ASP A 167 8.52 -24.20 -0.21
C ASP A 167 8.51 -25.60 0.40
N GLN A 168 8.66 -25.71 1.72
CA GLN A 168 8.80 -26.99 2.42
C GLN A 168 7.50 -27.54 3.01
N TRP A 169 6.54 -26.67 3.31
CA TRP A 169 5.26 -27.01 3.91
C TRP A 169 4.12 -26.31 3.16
N PRO A 170 3.95 -26.57 1.84
CA PRO A 170 2.91 -25.94 1.07
C PRO A 170 1.54 -26.25 1.70
N SER A 171 0.85 -25.20 2.15
CA SER A 171 -0.48 -25.36 2.71
C SER A 171 -1.48 -25.53 1.58
N SER A 172 -1.93 -26.77 1.37
CA SER A 172 -3.10 -27.06 0.53
C SER A 172 -4.41 -26.85 1.31
N VAL A 173 -4.41 -26.02 2.35
CA VAL A 173 -5.58 -25.79 3.21
C VAL A 173 -5.91 -24.30 3.24
N GLY A 174 -7.15 -23.97 2.88
CA GLY A 174 -7.78 -22.68 3.05
C GLY A 174 -8.58 -22.68 4.34
N ASN A 175 -8.39 -21.63 5.14
CA ASN A 175 -9.11 -21.46 6.39
C ASN A 175 -10.29 -20.51 6.14
N THR A 176 -11.47 -20.97 6.50
CA THR A 176 -12.69 -20.19 6.49
C THR A 176 -13.23 -20.12 7.90
N PHE A 177 -13.37 -18.92 8.43
CA PHE A 177 -13.86 -18.67 9.77
C PHE A 177 -15.20 -17.95 9.71
N LEU A 178 -16.15 -18.37 10.52
CA LEU A 178 -17.42 -17.70 10.73
C LEU A 178 -17.59 -17.44 12.22
N VAL A 179 -18.12 -16.26 12.54
CA VAL A 179 -18.50 -15.92 13.91
C VAL A 179 -19.99 -15.61 13.94
N ALA A 180 -20.67 -16.15 14.94
CA ALA A 180 -22.06 -15.87 15.23
C ALA A 180 -22.20 -15.15 16.57
N THR A 181 -22.88 -14.01 16.56
CA THR A 181 -23.22 -13.21 17.75
C THR A 181 -24.74 -13.09 17.86
N PRO A 182 -25.30 -12.87 19.07
CA PRO A 182 -26.73 -12.61 19.20
C PRO A 182 -27.09 -11.28 18.50
N LYS A 183 -28.30 -11.20 17.94
CA LYS A 183 -28.83 -9.94 17.39
C LYS A 183 -29.15 -8.96 18.53
N GLU A 184 -28.90 -7.67 18.30
CA GLU A 184 -29.17 -6.62 19.30
C GLU A 184 -30.66 -6.63 19.71
N GLY A 185 -30.93 -6.83 21.01
CA GLY A 185 -32.25 -6.62 21.61
C GLY A 185 -33.15 -7.84 21.80
N GLU A 186 -32.77 -9.04 21.33
CA GLU A 186 -33.69 -10.20 21.35
C GLU A 186 -33.37 -11.27 22.41
N VAL A 187 -32.10 -11.43 22.83
CA VAL A 187 -31.69 -12.38 23.87
C VAL A 187 -30.49 -11.81 24.63
N GLY A 188 -30.40 -12.06 25.95
CA GLY A 188 -29.23 -11.66 26.75
C GLY A 188 -27.91 -12.22 26.21
N PRO A 189 -26.75 -11.91 26.83
CA PRO A 189 -25.43 -12.23 26.27
C PRO A 189 -25.15 -13.73 26.12
N ASN A 190 -26.07 -14.64 26.45
CA ASN A 190 -25.82 -16.08 26.39
C ASN A 190 -26.21 -16.68 25.03
N VAL A 191 -25.22 -17.09 24.24
CA VAL A 191 -25.41 -17.84 22.99
C VAL A 191 -25.64 -19.34 23.20
N LEU A 192 -25.37 -19.90 24.39
CA LEU A 192 -25.53 -21.33 24.69
C LEU A 192 -26.98 -21.75 24.93
N THR A 193 -27.91 -21.35 24.05
CA THR A 193 -29.32 -21.70 24.14
C THR A 193 -29.70 -22.73 23.05
N PRO A 194 -30.70 -23.60 23.30
CA PRO A 194 -31.20 -24.52 22.29
C PRO A 194 -31.69 -23.82 21.01
N SER A 195 -32.26 -22.61 21.10
CA SER A 195 -32.72 -21.86 19.91
C SER A 195 -31.54 -21.40 19.05
N HIS A 196 -30.49 -20.85 19.67
CA HIS A 196 -29.28 -20.45 18.96
C HIS A 196 -28.55 -21.63 18.33
N LEU A 197 -28.44 -22.77 19.05
CA LEU A 197 -27.83 -23.99 18.51
C LEU A 197 -28.62 -24.55 17.31
N ARG A 198 -29.96 -24.50 17.34
CA ARG A 198 -30.80 -24.89 16.18
C ARG A 198 -30.65 -23.93 15.01
N SER A 199 -30.58 -22.61 15.26
CA SER A 199 -30.30 -21.62 14.22
C SER A 199 -28.93 -21.86 13.56
N MET A 200 -27.90 -22.14 14.38
CA MET A 200 -26.57 -22.50 13.89
C MET A 200 -26.57 -23.80 13.10
N LEU A 201 -27.36 -24.80 13.51
CA LEU A 201 -27.51 -26.06 12.77
C LEU A 201 -28.20 -25.85 11.41
N SER A 202 -29.23 -25.01 11.34
CA SER A 202 -29.89 -24.67 10.07
C SER A 202 -28.93 -23.96 9.11
N MET A 203 -28.08 -23.07 9.63
CA MET A 203 -27.02 -22.44 8.84
C MET A 203 -25.96 -23.45 8.39
N HIS A 204 -25.61 -24.41 9.27
CA HIS A 204 -24.72 -25.51 8.95
C HIS A 204 -25.23 -26.32 7.75
N ASP A 205 -26.48 -26.78 7.80
CA ASP A 205 -27.10 -27.56 6.72
C ASP A 205 -27.14 -26.77 5.41
N THR A 206 -27.40 -25.45 5.49
CA THR A 206 -27.40 -24.56 4.32
C THR A 206 -26.02 -24.49 3.66
N LEU A 207 -24.95 -24.25 4.43
CA LEU A 207 -23.59 -24.18 3.87
C LEU A 207 -23.10 -25.54 3.34
N MET A 208 -23.48 -26.65 3.99
CA MET A 208 -23.14 -28.00 3.51
C MET A 208 -23.89 -28.38 2.23
N ALA A 209 -25.05 -27.78 1.96
CA ALA A 209 -25.87 -28.03 0.78
C ALA A 209 -25.44 -27.23 -0.47
N ILE A 210 -24.52 -26.26 -0.34
CA ILE A 210 -23.99 -25.50 -1.47
C ILE A 210 -23.35 -26.47 -2.48
N GLU A 211 -23.81 -26.38 -3.72
CA GLU A 211 -23.36 -27.19 -4.85
C GLU A 211 -22.81 -26.29 -5.95
N ILE A 212 -21.54 -26.47 -6.29
CA ILE A 212 -20.87 -25.75 -7.37
C ILE A 212 -20.78 -26.64 -8.60
N ASP A 213 -21.18 -26.09 -9.75
CA ASP A 213 -21.09 -26.72 -11.05
C ASP A 213 -19.73 -26.42 -11.70
N GLY A 214 -18.78 -27.34 -11.54
CA GLY A 214 -17.44 -27.20 -12.08
C GLY A 214 -17.36 -27.31 -13.60
N ASP A 215 -18.37 -27.89 -14.27
CA ASP A 215 -18.39 -27.97 -15.73
C ASP A 215 -18.56 -26.58 -16.37
N GLN A 216 -19.26 -25.66 -15.70
CA GLN A 216 -19.37 -24.25 -16.13
C GLN A 216 -18.03 -23.51 -15.99
N VAL A 217 -17.29 -23.81 -14.93
CA VAL A 217 -15.96 -23.23 -14.69
C VAL A 217 -14.97 -23.67 -15.77
N VAL A 218 -15.02 -24.95 -16.15
CA VAL A 218 -14.20 -25.51 -17.23
C VAL A 218 -14.55 -24.89 -18.58
N ALA A 219 -15.85 -24.71 -18.88
CA ALA A 219 -16.31 -24.15 -20.15
C ALA A 219 -15.84 -22.71 -20.39
N ASP A 220 -15.68 -21.92 -19.33
CA ASP A 220 -15.23 -20.52 -19.39
C ASP A 220 -13.71 -20.35 -19.39
N SER A 221 -12.95 -21.41 -19.12
CA SER A 221 -11.48 -21.41 -19.13
C SER A 221 -10.93 -21.77 -20.51
N MET A 222 -10.18 -20.86 -21.14
CA MET A 222 -9.47 -21.15 -22.41
C MET A 222 -8.03 -21.60 -22.15
N ASP A 223 -7.56 -22.58 -22.92
CA ASP A 223 -6.14 -22.93 -23.15
C ASP A 223 -5.28 -23.52 -22.00
N ILE A 224 -5.85 -24.32 -21.08
CA ILE A 224 -5.04 -25.11 -20.14
C ILE A 224 -5.47 -26.59 -20.16
N ALA A 225 -4.54 -27.48 -20.52
CA ALA A 225 -4.82 -28.88 -20.88
C ALA A 225 -5.27 -29.81 -19.72
N ASP A 226 -5.30 -29.36 -18.46
CA ASP A 226 -5.63 -30.19 -17.28
C ASP A 226 -6.83 -29.68 -16.45
N TYR A 227 -7.60 -28.73 -16.96
CA TYR A 227 -8.66 -28.07 -16.19
C TYR A 227 -9.88 -28.97 -15.90
N THR A 228 -10.32 -29.75 -16.90
CA THR A 228 -11.47 -30.68 -16.76
C THR A 228 -11.17 -31.81 -15.77
N ALA A 229 -9.92 -32.29 -15.73
CA ALA A 229 -9.52 -33.37 -14.83
C ALA A 229 -9.53 -32.94 -13.35
N ASN A 230 -9.21 -31.67 -13.09
CA ASN A 230 -9.06 -31.14 -11.73
C ASN A 230 -10.34 -30.50 -11.18
N PHE A 231 -11.16 -29.88 -12.03
CA PHE A 231 -12.31 -29.08 -11.59
C PHE A 231 -13.65 -29.46 -12.21
N GLY A 232 -13.69 -30.40 -13.16
CA GLY A 232 -14.94 -30.85 -13.78
C GLY A 232 -15.89 -31.55 -12.80
N GLY A 233 -17.17 -31.58 -13.15
CA GLY A 233 -18.24 -32.19 -12.35
C GLY A 233 -18.75 -31.31 -11.21
N LYS A 234 -19.61 -31.91 -10.37
CA LYS A 234 -20.28 -31.20 -9.26
C LYS A 234 -19.47 -31.29 -7.98
N TRP A 235 -19.38 -30.19 -7.24
CA TRP A 235 -18.60 -30.08 -6.01
C TRP A 235 -19.46 -29.61 -4.84
N THR A 236 -19.23 -30.19 -3.66
CA THR A 236 -19.78 -29.71 -2.39
C THR A 236 -18.68 -29.70 -1.32
N PHE A 237 -18.95 -29.10 -0.16
CA PHE A 237 -17.98 -29.11 0.94
C PHE A 237 -17.62 -30.56 1.35
N ALA A 238 -18.60 -31.35 1.81
CA ALA A 238 -18.36 -32.71 2.32
C ALA A 238 -18.21 -33.80 1.23
N GLY A 239 -18.56 -33.48 -0.03
CA GLY A 239 -18.72 -34.47 -1.10
C GLY A 239 -20.03 -35.26 -1.02
N GLY A 240 -20.29 -36.08 -2.04
CA GLY A 240 -21.50 -36.91 -2.10
C GLY A 240 -21.44 -37.91 -3.25
N PRO A 241 -22.49 -38.74 -3.46
CA PRO A 241 -22.54 -39.68 -4.57
C PRO A 241 -22.39 -38.95 -5.91
N GLY A 242 -21.28 -39.18 -6.62
CA GLY A 242 -20.97 -38.50 -7.88
C GLY A 242 -20.57 -37.02 -7.76
N LYS A 243 -20.27 -36.53 -6.54
CA LYS A 243 -19.83 -35.15 -6.29
C LYS A 243 -18.45 -35.12 -5.64
N GLY A 244 -17.57 -34.25 -6.13
CA GLY A 244 -16.26 -33.98 -5.51
C GLY A 244 -16.40 -33.31 -4.15
N ALA A 245 -15.41 -33.50 -3.28
CA ALA A 245 -15.36 -32.91 -1.94
C ALA A 245 -14.26 -31.85 -1.88
N LYS A 246 -14.58 -30.64 -1.41
CA LYS A 246 -13.59 -29.58 -1.16
C LYS A 246 -13.16 -29.46 0.29
N CYS A 247 -13.78 -30.19 1.19
CA CYS A 247 -13.36 -30.28 2.57
C CYS A 247 -12.02 -31.02 2.72
N ASN A 248 -11.10 -30.43 3.46
CA ASN A 248 -9.88 -31.10 3.88
C ASN A 248 -10.22 -32.23 4.86
N LYS A 249 -9.66 -33.43 4.70
CA LYS A 249 -10.03 -34.60 5.52
C LYS A 249 -9.01 -34.87 6.62
N TRP A 250 -9.49 -34.99 7.86
CA TRP A 250 -8.72 -35.49 8.99
C TRP A 250 -9.17 -36.93 9.31
N GLY A 251 -8.50 -37.90 8.68
CA GLY A 251 -8.94 -39.29 8.70
C GLY A 251 -10.22 -39.48 7.87
N PRO A 252 -11.26 -40.17 8.38
CA PRO A 252 -12.52 -40.36 7.65
C PRO A 252 -13.44 -39.13 7.69
N ALA A 253 -13.14 -38.14 8.54
CA ALA A 253 -14.02 -37.01 8.81
C ALA A 253 -13.53 -35.73 8.12
N CYS A 254 -14.50 -34.85 7.87
CA CYS A 254 -14.26 -33.51 7.37
C CYS A 254 -13.65 -32.59 8.44
N ALA A 255 -12.59 -31.88 8.11
CA ALA A 255 -11.95 -30.93 9.00
C ALA A 255 -12.85 -29.70 9.17
N MET A 256 -13.55 -29.65 10.30
CA MET A 256 -14.43 -28.57 10.70
C MET A 256 -14.49 -28.55 12.23
N THR A 257 -14.46 -27.35 12.82
CA THR A 257 -14.60 -27.15 14.26
C THR A 257 -15.71 -26.17 14.54
N SER A 258 -16.70 -26.59 15.33
CA SER A 258 -17.79 -25.75 15.81
C SER A 258 -18.41 -26.35 17.07
N VAL A 259 -19.16 -25.55 17.82
CA VAL A 259 -19.91 -26.04 19.00
C VAL A 259 -20.88 -27.18 18.64
N LEU A 260 -21.40 -27.21 17.40
CA LEU A 260 -22.26 -28.30 16.90
C LEU A 260 -21.56 -29.65 16.87
N GLY A 261 -20.22 -29.67 16.83
CA GLY A 261 -19.42 -30.88 16.96
C GLY A 261 -19.68 -31.63 18.27
N ILE A 262 -19.95 -30.92 19.38
CA ILE A 262 -20.31 -31.52 20.68
C ILE A 262 -21.64 -32.29 20.58
N PHE A 263 -22.53 -31.83 19.70
CA PHE A 263 -23.85 -32.42 19.44
C PHE A 263 -23.85 -33.39 18.25
N GLY A 264 -22.68 -33.65 17.65
CA GLY A 264 -22.57 -34.52 16.47
C GLY A 264 -23.35 -34.01 15.26
N HIS A 265 -23.55 -32.69 15.13
CA HIS A 265 -24.31 -32.06 14.04
C HIS A 265 -25.72 -32.63 13.85
N ASN A 266 -26.36 -33.05 14.95
CA ASN A 266 -27.69 -33.67 14.90
C ASN A 266 -28.66 -32.96 15.84
N GLU A 267 -29.80 -32.54 15.29
CA GLU A 267 -30.84 -31.82 16.01
C GLU A 267 -31.37 -32.61 17.22
N THR A 268 -31.43 -33.95 17.12
CA THR A 268 -31.93 -34.81 18.21
C THR A 268 -31.10 -34.73 19.49
N ASN A 269 -29.82 -34.35 19.38
CA ASN A 269 -28.94 -34.16 20.53
C ASN A 269 -29.11 -32.78 21.20
N ILE A 270 -29.85 -31.85 20.57
CA ILE A 270 -30.11 -30.49 21.07
C ILE A 270 -31.42 -30.49 21.87
N GLY A 271 -31.31 -30.89 23.13
CA GLY A 271 -32.40 -30.97 24.09
C GLY A 271 -32.75 -29.65 24.78
N THR A 272 -33.08 -29.74 26.07
CA THR A 272 -33.35 -28.59 26.95
C THR A 272 -32.06 -27.85 27.33
N GLN A 273 -32.19 -26.62 27.87
CA GLN A 273 -31.05 -25.82 28.34
C GLN A 273 -30.13 -26.59 29.29
N ALA A 274 -30.70 -27.36 30.23
CA ALA A 274 -29.92 -28.15 31.18
C ALA A 274 -29.13 -29.27 30.50
N GLN A 275 -29.74 -29.96 29.52
CA GLN A 275 -29.07 -31.02 28.75
C GLN A 275 -27.95 -30.47 27.85
N VAL A 276 -28.16 -29.27 27.27
CA VAL A 276 -27.12 -28.57 26.51
C VAL A 276 -25.91 -28.27 27.38
N LEU A 277 -26.12 -27.67 28.55
CA LEU A 277 -25.02 -27.35 29.48
C LEU A 277 -24.35 -28.61 30.05
N GLU A 278 -25.10 -29.66 30.37
CA GLU A 278 -24.54 -30.94 30.82
C GLU A 278 -23.62 -31.55 29.77
N ARG A 279 -24.05 -31.54 28.50
CA ARG A 279 -23.26 -32.08 27.39
C ARG A 279 -21.98 -31.29 27.14
N ILE A 280 -22.07 -29.96 27.18
CA ILE A 280 -20.90 -29.06 27.05
C ILE A 280 -19.93 -29.28 28.21
N ASN A 281 -20.42 -29.35 29.45
CA ASN A 281 -19.57 -29.59 30.62
C ASN A 281 -18.94 -30.99 30.62
N THR A 282 -19.62 -32.00 30.06
CA THR A 282 -19.04 -33.34 29.85
C THR A 282 -17.91 -33.31 28.83
N TRP A 283 -18.05 -32.49 27.78
CA TRP A 283 -16.98 -32.27 26.80
C TRP A 283 -15.80 -31.51 27.41
N ASP A 284 -16.08 -30.44 28.15
CA ASP A 284 -15.09 -29.59 28.79
C ASP A 284 -14.24 -30.37 29.81
N ALA A 285 -14.86 -31.21 30.63
CA ALA A 285 -14.18 -32.01 31.65
C ALA A 285 -13.26 -33.13 31.09
N ALA A 286 -13.46 -33.55 29.84
CA ALA A 286 -12.63 -34.60 29.24
C ALA A 286 -11.27 -34.04 28.79
N PRO A 287 -10.16 -34.78 28.94
CA PRO A 287 -8.87 -34.35 28.39
C PRO A 287 -8.90 -34.23 26.86
N ARG A 288 -8.15 -33.28 26.30
CA ARG A 288 -8.02 -33.09 24.86
C ARG A 288 -7.60 -34.39 24.17
N GLU A 289 -8.09 -34.63 22.96
CA GLU A 289 -7.71 -35.76 22.09
C GLU A 289 -8.16 -37.15 22.56
N THR A 290 -8.96 -37.22 23.62
CA THR A 290 -9.53 -38.47 24.15
C THR A 290 -10.90 -38.78 23.54
N PHE A 291 -11.24 -40.07 23.50
CA PHE A 291 -12.60 -40.50 23.19
C PHE A 291 -13.47 -40.34 24.44
N ILE A 292 -14.65 -39.72 24.30
CA ILE A 292 -15.61 -39.50 25.39
C ILE A 292 -16.73 -40.53 25.23
N PRO A 293 -16.75 -41.62 26.02
CA PRO A 293 -17.75 -42.68 25.87
C PRO A 293 -19.18 -42.17 26.08
N ALA A 294 -19.37 -41.22 27.00
CA ALA A 294 -20.66 -40.61 27.31
C ALA A 294 -21.30 -39.88 26.11
N LEU A 295 -20.47 -39.35 25.20
CA LEU A 295 -20.94 -38.61 24.03
C LEU A 295 -20.82 -39.40 22.72
N GLY A 296 -20.05 -40.49 22.72
CA GLY A 296 -19.72 -41.25 21.52
C GLY A 296 -18.84 -40.48 20.54
N LEU A 297 -18.13 -39.45 21.02
CA LEU A 297 -17.36 -38.50 20.21
C LEU A 297 -15.93 -38.40 20.71
N ARG A 298 -15.00 -38.07 19.81
CA ARG A 298 -13.61 -37.77 20.16
C ARG A 298 -13.44 -36.27 20.36
N LYS A 299 -12.82 -35.86 21.47
CA LYS A 299 -12.56 -34.45 21.78
C LYS A 299 -11.46 -33.90 20.87
N GLY A 300 -11.85 -33.02 19.93
CA GLY A 300 -10.90 -32.39 19.00
C GLY A 300 -10.50 -30.95 19.36
N PHE A 301 -11.27 -30.27 20.19
CA PHE A 301 -11.12 -28.85 20.51
C PHE A 301 -11.58 -28.55 21.93
N GLU A 302 -11.09 -27.45 22.49
CA GLU A 302 -11.59 -26.91 23.77
C GLU A 302 -12.79 -26.00 23.56
N VAL A 303 -13.62 -25.80 24.59
CA VAL A 303 -14.83 -24.97 24.45
C VAL A 303 -14.47 -23.55 24.04
N GLU A 304 -13.35 -23.02 24.55
CA GLU A 304 -12.81 -21.71 24.21
C GLU A 304 -12.33 -21.59 22.75
N ASP A 305 -12.08 -22.69 22.05
CA ASP A 305 -11.73 -22.65 20.62
C ASP A 305 -12.96 -22.36 19.73
N VAL A 306 -14.18 -22.64 20.24
CA VAL A 306 -15.44 -22.54 19.48
C VAL A 306 -16.48 -21.62 20.11
N ALA A 307 -16.26 -21.16 21.34
CA ALA A 307 -17.13 -20.25 22.06
C ALA A 307 -16.30 -19.14 22.73
N GLY A 308 -16.69 -17.88 22.50
CA GLY A 308 -16.04 -16.69 23.04
C GLY A 308 -16.84 -16.10 24.21
N GLY A 309 -16.18 -15.35 25.10
CA GLY A 309 -16.83 -14.78 26.29
C GLY A 309 -17.37 -15.83 27.27
N VAL A 310 -16.69 -16.97 27.41
CA VAL A 310 -17.15 -18.08 28.25
C VAL A 310 -17.12 -17.68 29.73
N THR A 311 -18.27 -17.77 30.41
CA THR A 311 -18.36 -17.61 31.86
C THR A 311 -18.47 -18.97 32.55
N ARG A 312 -17.75 -19.10 33.66
CA ARG A 312 -17.70 -20.33 34.47
C ARG A 312 -18.23 -20.06 35.88
N ASP A 313 -18.88 -21.05 36.47
CA ASP A 313 -19.31 -21.01 37.87
C ASP A 313 -18.13 -21.23 38.85
N ALA A 314 -18.41 -21.17 40.15
CA ALA A 314 -17.41 -21.40 41.20
C ALA A 314 -16.81 -22.81 41.19
N ASP A 315 -17.50 -23.79 40.58
CA ASP A 315 -17.04 -25.17 40.41
C ASP A 315 -16.26 -25.36 39.09
N GLY A 316 -16.05 -24.30 38.32
CA GLY A 316 -15.33 -24.29 37.05
C GLY A 316 -16.15 -24.75 35.85
N LYS A 317 -17.46 -24.99 35.98
CA LYS A 317 -18.35 -25.42 34.89
C LYS A 317 -18.79 -24.24 34.03
N VAL A 318 -18.91 -24.48 32.73
CA VAL A 318 -19.39 -23.51 31.74
C VAL A 318 -20.88 -23.22 31.94
N VAL A 319 -21.24 -21.93 32.07
CA VAL A 319 -22.61 -21.44 32.30
C VAL A 319 -23.15 -20.65 31.11
N SER A 320 -22.33 -19.76 30.54
CA SER A 320 -22.70 -18.97 29.35
C SER A 320 -21.51 -18.75 28.44
N ALA A 321 -21.79 -18.35 27.20
CA ALA A 321 -20.83 -17.80 26.25
C ALA A 321 -21.51 -16.68 25.46
N GLU A 322 -20.74 -15.78 24.85
CA GLU A 322 -21.25 -14.58 24.15
C GLU A 322 -21.16 -14.64 22.63
N ALA A 323 -20.28 -15.47 22.09
CA ALA A 323 -20.14 -15.67 20.65
C ALA A 323 -19.77 -17.12 20.31
N PHE A 324 -20.10 -17.55 19.09
CA PHE A 324 -19.62 -18.83 18.53
C PHE A 324 -18.61 -18.60 17.41
N MET A 325 -17.54 -19.39 17.41
CA MET A 325 -16.59 -19.51 16.31
C MET A 325 -16.82 -20.84 15.59
N TRP A 326 -16.84 -20.76 14.27
CA TRP A 326 -16.96 -21.90 13.38
C TRP A 326 -15.83 -21.85 12.35
N SER A 327 -14.97 -22.86 12.34
CA SER A 327 -13.87 -22.98 11.38
C SER A 327 -14.13 -24.13 10.41
N LEU A 328 -13.97 -23.84 9.12
CA LEU A 328 -14.09 -24.76 7.99
C LEU A 328 -12.74 -24.77 7.27
N PHE A 329 -12.24 -25.97 6.99
CA PHE A 329 -10.94 -26.15 6.33
C PHE A 329 -11.17 -26.71 4.92
N LEU A 330 -10.96 -25.88 3.90
CA LEU A 330 -11.08 -26.27 2.49
C LEU A 330 -9.73 -26.74 1.95
N THR A 331 -9.74 -27.75 1.10
CA THR A 331 -8.58 -28.16 0.29
C THR A 331 -8.37 -27.12 -0.80
N LYS A 332 -7.18 -26.53 -0.86
CA LYS A 332 -6.75 -25.58 -1.89
C LYS A 332 -6.03 -26.31 -3.01
N ASP A 333 -6.65 -26.33 -4.18
CA ASP A 333 -6.03 -26.77 -5.42
C ASP A 333 -5.71 -25.55 -6.28
N GLU A 334 -4.73 -24.75 -5.85
CA GLU A 334 -4.33 -23.52 -6.54
C GLU A 334 -3.63 -23.84 -7.86
N GLN A 335 -4.25 -23.49 -8.99
CA GLN A 335 -3.67 -23.64 -10.33
C GLN A 335 -3.57 -22.27 -11.00
N GLN A 336 -2.67 -22.12 -11.98
CA GLN A 336 -2.73 -20.94 -12.86
C GLN A 336 -4.02 -21.02 -13.67
N VAL A 337 -4.93 -20.08 -13.44
CA VAL A 337 -6.23 -19.98 -14.10
C VAL A 337 -6.25 -18.76 -15.01
N MET A 338 -6.68 -18.96 -16.26
CA MET A 338 -6.92 -17.86 -17.21
C MET A 338 -8.39 -17.49 -17.16
N LEU A 339 -8.72 -16.39 -16.49
CA LEU A 339 -10.11 -15.95 -16.33
C LEU A 339 -10.42 -14.75 -17.22
N MET A 340 -11.60 -14.78 -17.84
CA MET A 340 -12.18 -13.67 -18.59
C MET A 340 -12.80 -12.67 -17.63
N ARG A 341 -12.03 -11.66 -17.18
CA ARG A 341 -12.54 -10.61 -16.28
C ARG A 341 -12.67 -9.28 -17.02
N GLY A 342 -13.90 -8.82 -17.24
CA GLY A 342 -14.18 -7.58 -17.96
C GLY A 342 -13.76 -7.60 -19.44
N GLY A 343 -13.84 -8.76 -20.09
CA GLY A 343 -13.48 -8.93 -21.51
C GLY A 343 -11.98 -9.01 -21.81
N ARG A 344 -11.12 -9.19 -20.78
CA ARG A 344 -9.68 -9.44 -20.95
C ARG A 344 -9.30 -10.73 -20.21
N LEU A 345 -8.52 -11.60 -20.86
CA LEU A 345 -7.90 -12.74 -20.19
C LEU A 345 -6.84 -12.24 -19.21
N ARG A 346 -6.89 -12.72 -17.97
CA ARG A 346 -5.83 -12.56 -16.98
C ARG A 346 -5.51 -13.90 -16.34
N SER A 347 -4.21 -14.19 -16.21
CA SER A 347 -3.73 -15.31 -15.40
C SER A 347 -3.77 -14.94 -13.92
N SER A 348 -4.38 -15.77 -13.08
CA SER A 348 -4.31 -15.68 -11.62
C SER A 348 -4.06 -17.08 -11.08
N ILE A 349 -3.30 -17.25 -10.01
CA ILE A 349 -3.19 -18.55 -9.33
C ILE A 349 -4.32 -18.62 -8.29
N ARG A 350 -5.35 -19.45 -8.52
CA ARG A 350 -6.52 -19.59 -7.64
C ARG A 350 -7.16 -20.97 -7.77
N ASP A 351 -7.98 -21.34 -6.80
CA ASP A 351 -8.90 -22.48 -6.89
C ASP A 351 -10.31 -21.94 -7.20
N PRO A 352 -10.78 -22.04 -8.45
CA PRO A 352 -12.03 -21.42 -8.87
C PRO A 352 -13.25 -22.05 -8.19
N ILE A 353 -13.20 -23.35 -7.85
CA ILE A 353 -14.32 -24.03 -7.19
C ILE A 353 -14.46 -23.53 -5.75
N ASN A 354 -13.35 -23.37 -5.03
CA ASN A 354 -13.37 -22.78 -3.70
C ASN A 354 -13.85 -21.33 -3.73
N ASP A 355 -13.34 -20.52 -4.68
CA ASP A 355 -13.76 -19.12 -4.80
C ASP A 355 -15.29 -19.02 -4.99
N LEU A 356 -15.90 -19.87 -5.82
CA LEU A 356 -17.35 -19.88 -6.03
C LEU A 356 -18.12 -20.36 -4.80
N TRP A 357 -17.67 -21.44 -4.16
CA TRP A 357 -18.27 -21.93 -2.93
C TRP A 357 -18.23 -20.87 -1.81
N GLU A 358 -17.10 -20.18 -1.66
CA GLU A 358 -16.95 -19.09 -0.69
C GLU A 358 -17.86 -17.89 -1.04
N ALA A 359 -18.09 -17.56 -2.31
CA ALA A 359 -19.05 -16.52 -2.70
C ALA A 359 -20.49 -16.87 -2.31
N ASP A 360 -20.93 -18.09 -2.61
CA ASP A 360 -22.27 -18.55 -2.21
C ASP A 360 -22.41 -18.57 -0.68
N ALA A 361 -21.36 -19.00 0.04
CA ALA A 361 -21.34 -18.97 1.49
C ALA A 361 -21.45 -17.54 2.05
N VAL A 362 -20.74 -16.57 1.49
CA VAL A 362 -20.84 -15.14 1.85
C VAL A 362 -22.26 -14.61 1.57
N CYS A 363 -22.87 -14.98 0.44
CA CYS A 363 -24.24 -14.60 0.12
C CYS A 363 -25.24 -15.14 1.15
N HIS A 364 -25.05 -16.37 1.63
CA HIS A 364 -25.87 -16.94 2.71
C HIS A 364 -25.70 -16.24 4.07
N LEU A 365 -24.65 -15.44 4.26
CA LEU A 365 -24.52 -14.55 5.44
C LEU A 365 -25.37 -13.28 5.33
N GLY A 366 -26.02 -13.03 4.20
CA GLY A 366 -26.73 -11.79 3.91
C GLY A 366 -25.81 -10.65 3.44
N VAL A 367 -24.56 -10.97 3.10
CA VAL A 367 -23.61 -10.02 2.50
C VAL A 367 -23.76 -10.10 0.98
N GLN A 368 -23.92 -8.94 0.33
CA GLN A 368 -24.00 -8.86 -1.13
C GLN A 368 -22.61 -9.12 -1.72
N ASP A 369 -22.43 -10.26 -2.41
CA ASP A 369 -21.21 -10.55 -3.17
C ASP A 369 -21.49 -10.65 -4.69
N LYS A 370 -20.46 -10.39 -5.51
CA LYS A 370 -20.50 -10.53 -6.97
C LYS A 370 -20.10 -11.95 -7.36
N HIS A 371 -21.06 -12.88 -7.32
CA HIS A 371 -20.83 -14.22 -7.87
C HIS A 371 -20.76 -14.17 -9.42
N PRO A 372 -19.71 -14.69 -10.07
CA PRO A 372 -19.50 -14.55 -11.52
C PRO A 372 -20.61 -15.18 -12.38
N TYR A 373 -21.17 -16.29 -11.91
CA TYR A 373 -22.15 -17.11 -12.65
C TYR A 373 -23.60 -16.91 -12.21
N THR A 374 -23.80 -16.32 -11.03
CA THR A 374 -25.13 -16.04 -10.47
C THR A 374 -25.18 -14.54 -10.19
N PRO A 375 -25.56 -13.70 -11.17
CA PRO A 375 -25.71 -12.27 -10.94
C PRO A 375 -26.82 -12.04 -9.89
N SER A 376 -26.38 -11.84 -8.64
CA SER A 376 -27.13 -11.50 -7.42
C SER A 376 -28.67 -11.51 -7.53
N THR A 377 -29.30 -12.65 -7.28
CA THR A 377 -30.54 -12.68 -6.51
C THR A 377 -30.22 -12.10 -5.12
N THR A 378 -31.06 -11.22 -4.57
CA THR A 378 -30.88 -10.61 -3.24
C THR A 378 -30.43 -11.64 -2.20
N CYS A 379 -29.17 -11.54 -1.74
CA CYS A 379 -28.62 -12.35 -0.66
C CYS A 379 -29.45 -12.09 0.62
N GLN A 380 -30.19 -13.10 1.08
CA GLN A 380 -31.02 -12.98 2.27
C GLN A 380 -30.21 -13.40 3.50
N ALA A 381 -30.23 -12.54 4.53
CA ALA A 381 -29.66 -12.90 5.81
C ALA A 381 -30.38 -14.14 6.39
N PRO A 382 -29.66 -15.01 7.10
CA PRO A 382 -30.23 -16.24 7.64
C PRO A 382 -31.34 -15.92 8.65
N ALA A 383 -32.40 -16.74 8.62
CA ALA A 383 -33.50 -16.65 9.58
C ALA A 383 -33.03 -17.13 10.97
N GLY A 384 -33.42 -16.40 12.02
CA GLY A 384 -33.09 -16.71 13.42
C GLY A 384 -32.48 -15.54 14.19
N ASP A 385 -32.09 -15.81 15.45
CA ASP A 385 -31.71 -14.79 16.44
C ASP A 385 -30.19 -14.48 16.42
N LEU A 386 -29.43 -15.16 15.56
CA LEU A 386 -27.99 -14.99 15.40
C LEU A 386 -27.65 -14.12 14.18
N LYS A 387 -26.69 -13.22 14.36
CA LYS A 387 -26.01 -12.48 13.31
C LYS A 387 -24.71 -13.20 12.98
N TYR A 388 -24.46 -13.45 11.70
CA TYR A 388 -23.24 -14.10 11.23
C TYR A 388 -22.33 -13.12 10.51
N THR A 389 -21.03 -13.25 10.73
CA THR A 389 -19.97 -12.62 9.96
C THR A 389 -18.86 -13.65 9.71
N GLY A 390 -17.94 -13.40 8.78
CA GLY A 390 -16.91 -14.37 8.46
C GLY A 390 -15.67 -13.80 7.79
N PHE A 391 -14.62 -14.62 7.76
CA PHE A 391 -13.37 -14.40 7.06
C PHE A 391 -13.10 -15.64 6.20
N PHE A 392 -13.23 -15.50 4.89
CA PHE A 392 -12.99 -16.54 3.91
C PHE A 392 -11.64 -16.30 3.22
N GLY A 393 -11.11 -17.31 2.52
CA GLY A 393 -9.83 -17.19 1.81
C GLY A 393 -9.81 -16.03 0.80
N ARG A 394 -10.94 -15.78 0.12
CA ARG A 394 -11.09 -14.67 -0.84
C ARG A 394 -11.43 -13.31 -0.22
N SER A 395 -11.98 -13.28 1.00
CA SER A 395 -12.58 -12.08 1.60
C SER A 395 -11.62 -10.89 1.68
N PHE A 396 -10.36 -11.15 2.05
CA PHE A 396 -9.34 -10.12 2.13
C PHE A 396 -9.15 -9.40 0.79
N GLY A 397 -8.97 -10.18 -0.29
CA GLY A 397 -8.70 -9.65 -1.63
C GLY A 397 -9.91 -8.92 -2.22
N ASP A 398 -11.12 -9.41 -1.95
CA ASP A 398 -12.35 -8.81 -2.45
C ASP A 398 -12.70 -7.51 -1.75
N GLU A 399 -12.63 -7.44 -0.42
CA GLU A 399 -12.93 -6.23 0.35
C GLU A 399 -11.88 -5.14 0.11
N PHE A 400 -10.59 -5.52 0.08
CA PHE A 400 -9.51 -4.60 -0.25
C PHE A 400 -9.63 -4.10 -1.70
N GLY A 401 -9.94 -5.00 -2.63
CA GLY A 401 -10.19 -4.64 -4.04
C GLY A 401 -11.42 -3.75 -4.21
N ALA A 402 -12.48 -3.98 -3.44
CA ALA A 402 -13.70 -3.18 -3.44
C ALA A 402 -13.42 -1.75 -2.97
N ALA A 403 -12.64 -1.58 -1.90
CA ALA A 403 -12.18 -0.27 -1.42
C ALA A 403 -11.48 0.52 -2.53
N ILE A 404 -10.52 -0.12 -3.22
CA ILE A 404 -9.83 0.49 -4.36
C ILE A 404 -10.82 0.85 -5.46
N SER A 405 -11.69 -0.09 -5.87
CA SER A 405 -12.58 0.10 -7.00
C SER A 405 -13.63 1.21 -6.78
N ASN A 406 -14.15 1.33 -5.56
CA ASN A 406 -15.11 2.36 -5.18
C ASN A 406 -14.46 3.75 -5.18
N ASP A 407 -13.19 3.82 -4.78
CA ASP A 407 -12.45 5.07 -4.73
C ASP A 407 -11.92 5.54 -6.09
N ILE A 408 -11.81 4.68 -7.11
CA ILE A 408 -11.42 5.09 -8.49
C ILE A 408 -12.30 6.25 -9.00
N SER A 409 -13.62 6.19 -8.76
CA SER A 409 -14.55 7.24 -9.18
C SER A 409 -14.29 8.56 -8.43
N LYS A 410 -14.02 8.50 -7.13
CA LYS A 410 -13.72 9.66 -6.27
C LYS A 410 -12.38 10.29 -6.65
N ILE A 411 -11.37 9.47 -6.92
CA ILE A 411 -10.07 9.90 -7.44
C ILE A 411 -10.26 10.63 -8.78
N GLY A 412 -11.08 10.10 -9.69
CA GLY A 412 -11.45 10.77 -10.94
C GLY A 412 -12.11 12.13 -10.72
N MET A 413 -13.06 12.24 -9.79
CA MET A 413 -13.67 13.52 -9.42
C MET A 413 -12.66 14.51 -8.83
N ALA A 414 -11.75 14.05 -7.97
CA ALA A 414 -10.69 14.88 -7.40
C ALA A 414 -9.75 15.43 -8.47
N TYR A 415 -9.34 14.59 -9.45
CA TYR A 415 -8.57 15.03 -10.61
C TYR A 415 -9.32 16.08 -11.44
N MET A 416 -10.61 15.89 -11.69
CA MET A 416 -11.40 16.87 -12.43
C MET A 416 -11.53 18.21 -11.68
N LEU A 417 -11.78 18.17 -10.37
CA LEU A 417 -11.89 19.37 -9.54
C LEU A 417 -10.58 20.15 -9.52
N ILE A 418 -9.45 19.47 -9.34
CA ILE A 418 -8.16 20.15 -9.34
C ILE A 418 -7.84 20.69 -10.73
N ILE A 419 -8.08 19.95 -11.83
CA ILE A 419 -7.90 20.45 -13.19
C ILE A 419 -8.73 21.72 -13.45
N VAL A 420 -10.00 21.74 -13.04
CA VAL A 420 -10.86 22.93 -13.16
C VAL A 420 -10.29 24.08 -12.33
N TYR A 421 -9.85 23.81 -11.09
CA TYR A 421 -9.20 24.81 -10.24
C TYR A 421 -7.95 25.39 -10.90
N LEU A 422 -7.10 24.54 -11.49
CA LEU A 422 -5.89 24.97 -12.20
C LEU A 422 -6.19 25.89 -13.36
N VAL A 423 -7.12 25.49 -14.23
CA VAL A 423 -7.56 26.30 -15.37
C VAL A 423 -8.14 27.63 -14.90
N CYS A 424 -8.90 27.63 -13.80
CA CYS A 424 -9.47 28.86 -13.23
C CYS A 424 -8.41 29.78 -12.61
N CYS A 425 -7.37 29.22 -11.98
CA CYS A 425 -6.36 30.00 -11.26
C CYS A 425 -5.24 30.52 -12.18
N LEU A 426 -4.78 29.72 -13.16
CA LEU A 426 -3.86 30.18 -14.21
C LEU A 426 -4.57 31.09 -15.21
N GLY A 427 -5.86 30.87 -15.43
CA GLY A 427 -6.65 31.61 -16.40
C GLY A 427 -6.95 33.03 -15.97
N LYS A 428 -6.66 34.00 -16.85
CA LYS A 428 -7.13 35.39 -16.67
C LYS A 428 -8.48 35.56 -17.35
N ARG A 429 -9.31 36.47 -16.81
CA ARG A 429 -10.64 36.81 -17.36
C ARG A 429 -10.51 37.71 -18.59
N ASP A 430 -9.94 37.15 -19.65
CA ASP A 430 -9.75 37.80 -20.95
C ASP A 430 -9.83 36.74 -22.07
N VAL A 431 -10.27 37.13 -23.26
CA VAL A 431 -10.40 36.27 -24.45
C VAL A 431 -9.07 36.08 -25.20
N VAL A 432 -8.13 37.03 -25.06
CA VAL A 432 -6.80 36.97 -25.69
C VAL A 432 -5.77 36.39 -24.72
N HIS A 433 -5.73 36.87 -23.47
CA HIS A 433 -4.78 36.44 -22.44
C HIS A 433 -5.36 35.40 -21.47
N SER A 434 -6.31 34.56 -21.92
CA SER A 434 -7.00 33.59 -21.06
C SER A 434 -6.09 32.47 -20.51
N MET A 435 -4.91 32.22 -21.08
CA MET A 435 -3.93 31.21 -20.65
C MET A 435 -4.48 29.77 -20.55
N PHE A 436 -5.58 29.47 -21.21
CA PHE A 436 -6.20 28.14 -21.26
C PHE A 436 -5.31 27.14 -22.00
N ALA A 437 -4.72 27.53 -23.13
CA ALA A 437 -3.80 26.65 -23.88
C ALA A 437 -2.55 26.31 -23.06
N VAL A 438 -2.05 27.26 -22.28
CA VAL A 438 -0.92 27.04 -21.35
C VAL A 438 -1.34 26.08 -20.23
N SER A 439 -2.53 26.26 -19.67
CA SER A 439 -3.07 25.36 -18.64
C SER A 439 -3.19 23.91 -19.16
N ALA A 440 -3.67 23.73 -20.39
CA ALA A 440 -3.70 22.41 -21.04
C ALA A 440 -2.28 21.84 -21.28
N ALA A 441 -1.32 22.70 -21.67
CA ALA A 441 0.06 22.28 -21.84
C ALA A 441 0.70 21.80 -20.52
N VAL A 442 0.38 22.44 -19.39
CA VAL A 442 0.84 22.02 -18.05
C VAL A 442 0.27 20.65 -17.68
N LEU A 443 -1.01 20.39 -17.94
CA LEU A 443 -1.61 19.07 -17.70
C LEU A 443 -0.94 17.97 -18.53
N VAL A 444 -0.62 18.27 -19.80
CA VAL A 444 0.15 17.37 -20.66
C VAL A 444 1.55 17.13 -20.10
N ALA A 445 2.22 18.17 -19.59
CA ALA A 445 3.53 18.03 -18.96
C ALA A 445 3.48 17.12 -17.72
N VAL A 446 2.50 17.32 -16.84
CA VAL A 446 2.30 16.48 -15.65
C VAL A 446 2.03 15.03 -16.06
N GLY A 447 1.11 14.78 -16.99
CA GLY A 447 0.81 13.43 -17.48
C GLY A 447 2.02 12.73 -18.14
N LEU A 448 2.79 13.45 -18.96
CA LEU A 448 4.01 12.94 -19.58
C LEU A 448 5.14 12.71 -18.56
N SER A 449 5.23 13.53 -17.51
CA SER A 449 6.22 13.33 -16.45
C SER A 449 5.97 12.04 -15.67
N PHE A 450 4.71 11.77 -15.32
CA PHE A 450 4.32 10.54 -14.63
C PHE A 450 4.49 9.30 -15.51
N THR A 451 3.92 9.33 -16.72
CA THR A 451 4.00 8.17 -17.64
C THR A 451 5.43 7.94 -18.13
N GLY A 452 6.20 9.00 -18.36
CA GLY A 452 7.61 8.92 -18.72
C GLY A 452 8.47 8.35 -17.59
N ALA A 453 8.26 8.78 -16.34
CA ALA A 453 8.95 8.21 -15.19
C ALA A 453 8.55 6.74 -14.93
N SER A 454 7.26 6.43 -15.06
CA SER A 454 6.75 5.07 -14.92
C SER A 454 7.34 4.13 -15.97
N GLY A 455 7.31 4.54 -17.24
CA GLY A 455 7.87 3.76 -18.33
C GLY A 455 9.40 3.66 -18.29
N PHE A 456 10.09 4.71 -17.85
CA PHE A 456 11.53 4.65 -17.57
C PHE A 456 11.85 3.64 -16.47
N GLY A 457 11.05 3.60 -15.39
CA GLY A 457 11.18 2.57 -14.35
C GLY A 457 10.93 1.16 -14.88
N GLY A 458 9.92 0.98 -15.74
CA GLY A 458 9.65 -0.30 -16.43
C GLY A 458 10.83 -0.78 -17.28
N LEU A 459 11.49 0.12 -18.01
CA LEU A 459 12.71 -0.20 -18.78
C LEU A 459 13.89 -0.64 -17.89
N LEU A 460 13.94 -0.16 -16.65
CA LEU A 460 14.95 -0.53 -15.66
C LEU A 460 14.55 -1.77 -14.83
N GLY A 461 13.39 -2.39 -15.10
CA GLY A 461 12.89 -3.53 -14.34
C GLY A 461 12.43 -3.19 -12.92
N VAL A 462 12.15 -1.92 -12.63
CA VAL A 462 11.64 -1.49 -11.32
C VAL A 462 10.15 -1.85 -11.25
N LYS A 463 9.77 -2.63 -10.24
CA LYS A 463 8.37 -3.01 -10.00
C LYS A 463 7.56 -1.83 -9.46
N THR A 464 6.29 -1.75 -9.86
CA THR A 464 5.34 -0.79 -9.30
C THR A 464 4.63 -1.35 -8.08
N ASN A 465 4.07 -0.44 -7.28
CA ASN A 465 3.19 -0.79 -6.19
C ASN A 465 1.88 0.04 -6.27
N PRO A 466 0.84 -0.32 -5.52
CA PRO A 466 -0.42 0.42 -5.52
C PRO A 466 -0.30 1.88 -5.05
N LEU A 467 0.69 2.22 -4.22
CA LEU A 467 0.91 3.60 -3.74
C LEU A 467 1.33 4.53 -4.88
N ASN A 468 2.01 4.02 -5.91
CA ASN A 468 2.41 4.81 -7.07
C ASN A 468 1.24 5.45 -7.81
N ASN A 469 0.02 4.91 -7.66
CA ASN A 469 -1.20 5.49 -8.26
C ASN A 469 -1.53 6.89 -7.72
N ASN A 470 -0.96 7.28 -6.57
CA ASN A 470 -1.15 8.60 -5.96
C ASN A 470 -0.12 9.64 -6.44
N ILE A 471 0.95 9.22 -7.13
CA ILE A 471 2.00 10.12 -7.65
C ILE A 471 1.44 11.18 -8.62
N PRO A 472 0.54 10.88 -9.57
CA PRO A 472 0.03 11.90 -10.49
C PRO A 472 -0.70 13.04 -9.76
N PHE A 473 -1.39 12.74 -8.66
CA PHE A 473 -2.04 13.75 -7.82
C PHE A 473 -1.02 14.70 -7.18
N LEU A 474 0.10 14.16 -6.70
CA LEU A 474 1.19 14.94 -6.13
C LEU A 474 1.88 15.82 -7.18
N LEU A 475 2.20 15.24 -8.35
CA LEU A 475 2.84 15.97 -9.46
C LEU A 475 1.97 17.08 -10.03
N LEU A 476 0.65 16.93 -9.96
CA LEU A 476 -0.27 17.96 -10.41
C LEU A 476 -0.15 19.22 -9.55
N GLY A 477 0.08 19.09 -8.23
CA GLY A 477 0.38 20.23 -7.37
C GLY A 477 1.72 20.89 -7.71
N LEU A 478 2.79 20.09 -7.82
CA LEU A 478 4.14 20.59 -8.09
C LEU A 478 4.28 21.23 -9.48
N GLY A 479 3.84 20.53 -10.53
CA GLY A 479 3.97 21.02 -11.91
C GLY A 479 3.14 22.27 -12.19
N VAL A 480 2.12 22.52 -11.39
CA VAL A 480 1.32 23.75 -11.46
C VAL A 480 2.04 24.91 -10.80
N ASP A 481 2.64 24.69 -9.63
CA ASP A 481 3.38 25.71 -8.91
C ASP A 481 4.49 26.28 -9.81
N ASP A 482 5.25 25.40 -10.46
CA ASP A 482 6.27 25.78 -11.43
C ASP A 482 5.71 26.61 -12.59
N ALA A 483 4.56 26.18 -13.15
CA ALA A 483 3.92 26.90 -14.24
C ALA A 483 3.44 28.29 -13.82
N PHE A 484 2.93 28.45 -12.59
CA PHE A 484 2.55 29.75 -12.04
C PHE A 484 3.74 30.69 -11.94
N VAL A 485 4.90 30.19 -11.48
CA VAL A 485 6.13 30.98 -11.41
C VAL A 485 6.54 31.47 -12.81
N LEU A 486 6.55 30.59 -13.82
CA LEU A 486 6.87 30.98 -15.20
C LEU A 486 5.90 32.02 -15.77
N VAL A 487 4.59 31.84 -15.57
CA VAL A 487 3.56 32.76 -16.07
C VAL A 487 3.62 34.11 -15.35
N ALA A 488 3.87 34.11 -14.04
CA ALA A 488 4.01 35.33 -13.24
C ALA A 488 5.25 36.14 -13.69
N GLU A 489 6.39 35.48 -13.85
CA GLU A 489 7.62 36.13 -14.32
C GLU A 489 7.50 36.63 -15.76
N LEU A 490 6.87 35.87 -16.66
CA LEU A 490 6.58 36.38 -18.01
C LEU A 490 5.67 37.60 -17.98
N THR A 491 4.58 37.56 -17.20
CA THR A 491 3.66 38.71 -17.08
C THR A 491 4.42 39.94 -16.57
N ARG A 492 5.28 39.76 -15.56
CA ARG A 492 6.09 40.83 -14.96
C ARG A 492 7.03 41.47 -15.99
N HIS A 493 7.73 40.65 -16.78
CA HIS A 493 8.66 41.13 -17.80
C HIS A 493 7.93 41.76 -18.99
N MET A 494 6.76 41.25 -19.39
CA MET A 494 5.91 41.87 -20.41
C MET A 494 5.45 43.28 -19.99
N ALA A 495 5.17 43.51 -18.71
CA ALA A 495 4.80 44.82 -18.19
C ALA A 495 6.00 45.78 -18.08
N ALA A 496 7.16 45.25 -17.69
CA ALA A 496 8.38 46.04 -17.49
C ALA A 496 9.08 46.42 -18.81
N GLU A 497 9.10 45.52 -19.80
CA GLU A 497 9.87 45.66 -21.04
C GLU A 497 8.96 45.59 -22.29
N LYS A 498 8.25 46.69 -22.56
CA LYS A 498 7.23 46.76 -23.63
C LYS A 498 7.78 46.57 -25.06
N ASP A 499 9.05 46.89 -25.28
CA ASP A 499 9.70 46.81 -26.60
C ASP A 499 10.47 45.49 -26.81
N ALA A 500 10.53 44.62 -25.80
CA ALA A 500 11.29 43.36 -25.89
C ALA A 500 10.63 42.36 -26.84
N THR A 501 11.43 41.66 -27.62
CA THR A 501 10.93 40.60 -28.50
C THR A 501 10.52 39.38 -27.68
N VAL A 502 9.58 38.56 -28.19
CA VAL A 502 9.16 37.32 -27.48
C VAL A 502 10.34 36.42 -27.08
N PRO A 503 11.37 36.18 -27.91
CA PRO A 503 12.54 35.41 -27.49
C PRO A 503 13.34 36.05 -26.34
N GLU A 504 13.39 37.38 -26.25
CA GLU A 504 14.03 38.09 -25.15
C GLU A 504 13.20 37.99 -23.87
N LEU A 505 11.88 38.17 -23.95
CA LEU A 505 10.98 37.97 -22.83
C LEU A 505 11.10 36.55 -22.24
N ILE A 506 11.13 35.52 -23.10
CA ILE A 506 11.29 34.12 -22.66
C ILE A 506 12.68 33.87 -22.08
N SER A 507 13.71 34.55 -22.58
CA SER A 507 15.06 34.53 -21.99
C SER A 507 15.06 35.11 -20.58
N LEU A 508 14.39 36.24 -20.36
CA LEU A 508 14.26 36.86 -19.04
C LEU A 508 13.41 36.05 -18.08
N THR A 509 12.30 35.47 -18.55
CA THR A 509 11.46 34.55 -17.77
C THR A 509 12.23 33.30 -17.35
N ALA A 510 13.00 32.69 -18.26
CA ALA A 510 13.82 31.54 -17.91
C ALA A 510 14.91 31.92 -16.91
N LYS A 511 15.54 33.09 -17.09
CA LYS A 511 16.59 33.60 -16.21
C LYS A 511 16.13 33.73 -14.75
N THR A 512 14.95 34.30 -14.48
CA THR A 512 14.45 34.51 -13.11
C THR A 512 13.53 33.40 -12.61
N GLY A 513 12.61 32.93 -13.45
CA GLY A 513 11.66 31.87 -13.08
C GLY A 513 12.26 30.47 -13.17
N GLY A 514 13.10 30.21 -14.18
CA GLY A 514 13.73 28.91 -14.36
C GLY A 514 14.74 28.56 -13.27
N SER A 515 15.50 29.54 -12.77
CA SER A 515 16.41 29.35 -11.64
C SER A 515 15.66 29.09 -10.33
N SER A 516 14.55 29.79 -10.08
CA SER A 516 13.68 29.53 -8.92
C SER A 516 13.09 28.11 -8.95
N ILE A 517 12.57 27.68 -10.11
CA ILE A 517 11.98 26.35 -10.31
C ILE A 517 13.04 25.24 -10.20
N LEU A 518 14.28 25.49 -10.63
CA LEU A 518 15.37 24.54 -10.45
C LEU A 518 15.62 24.27 -8.96
N VAL A 519 15.62 25.31 -8.13
CA VAL A 519 15.85 25.17 -6.69
C VAL A 519 14.75 24.35 -6.05
N THR A 520 13.48 24.67 -6.30
CA THR A 520 12.34 23.93 -5.75
C THR A 520 12.32 22.47 -6.22
N SER A 521 12.50 22.23 -7.52
CA SER A 521 12.52 20.89 -8.11
C SER A 521 13.67 20.03 -7.58
N ILE A 522 14.86 20.59 -7.40
CA ILE A 522 15.99 19.88 -6.79
C ILE A 522 15.66 19.54 -5.34
N THR A 523 15.13 20.48 -4.57
CA THR A 523 14.81 20.20 -3.16
C THR A 523 13.75 19.11 -3.01
N ASP A 524 12.72 19.12 -3.85
CA ASP A 524 11.66 18.11 -3.84
C ASP A 524 12.18 16.74 -4.30
N ALA A 525 12.95 16.70 -5.39
CA ALA A 525 13.56 15.47 -5.87
C ALA A 525 14.50 14.86 -4.82
N LEU A 526 15.33 15.67 -4.16
CA LEU A 526 16.20 15.20 -3.09
C LEU A 526 15.41 14.72 -1.87
N ALA A 527 14.32 15.41 -1.49
CA ALA A 527 13.46 14.97 -0.39
C ALA A 527 12.85 13.59 -0.66
N PHE A 528 12.33 13.35 -1.88
CA PHE A 528 11.85 12.04 -2.30
C PHE A 528 12.96 11.00 -2.33
N LEU A 529 14.12 11.31 -2.91
CA LEU A 529 15.24 10.37 -3.01
C LEU A 529 15.87 10.03 -1.65
N VAL A 530 15.83 10.95 -0.68
CA VAL A 530 16.16 10.64 0.72
C VAL A 530 15.08 9.76 1.34
N GLY A 531 13.80 10.04 1.08
CA GLY A 531 12.68 9.18 1.50
C GLY A 531 12.77 7.74 0.98
N ALA A 532 13.39 7.54 -0.19
CA ALA A 532 13.65 6.22 -0.76
C ALA A 532 14.57 5.35 0.13
N SER A 533 15.23 5.94 1.13
CA SER A 533 16.06 5.21 2.09
C SER A 533 15.32 4.44 3.17
N THR A 534 13.99 4.53 3.18
CA THR A 534 13.14 3.73 4.05
C THR A 534 13.31 2.23 3.80
N VAL A 535 13.25 1.45 4.88
CA VAL A 535 13.37 -0.01 4.84
C VAL A 535 12.13 -0.70 4.25
N LEU A 536 10.99 0.00 4.17
CA LEU A 536 9.73 -0.53 3.66
C LEU A 536 9.69 -0.43 2.12
N PRO A 537 9.68 -1.56 1.39
CA PRO A 537 9.77 -1.56 -0.07
C PRO A 537 8.68 -0.75 -0.77
N ALA A 538 7.44 -0.76 -0.26
CA ALA A 538 6.34 0.03 -0.80
C ALA A 538 6.63 1.54 -0.78
N LEU A 539 7.14 2.04 0.35
CA LEU A 539 7.46 3.46 0.50
C LEU A 539 8.73 3.84 -0.26
N SER A 540 9.74 2.96 -0.28
CA SER A 540 10.98 3.18 -1.05
C SER A 540 10.68 3.30 -2.54
N GLY A 541 9.91 2.35 -3.09
CA GLY A 541 9.45 2.41 -4.48
C GLY A 541 8.65 3.67 -4.79
N PHE A 542 7.68 4.03 -3.94
CA PHE A 542 6.91 5.28 -4.09
C PHE A 542 7.83 6.52 -4.16
N CYS A 543 8.82 6.60 -3.28
CA CYS A 543 9.77 7.70 -3.23
C CYS A 543 10.72 7.74 -4.44
N ILE A 544 11.19 6.60 -4.95
CA ILE A 544 12.01 6.53 -6.17
C ILE A 544 11.21 7.06 -7.36
N TYR A 545 10.00 6.54 -7.58
CA TYR A 545 9.15 6.99 -8.67
C TYR A 545 8.77 8.47 -8.51
N GLY A 546 8.43 8.91 -7.30
CA GLY A 546 8.16 10.32 -7.00
C GLY A 546 9.33 11.23 -7.35
N GLY A 547 10.54 10.91 -6.90
CA GLY A 547 11.74 11.70 -7.17
C GLY A 547 12.09 11.76 -8.66
N VAL A 548 12.04 10.63 -9.38
CA VAL A 548 12.25 10.60 -10.83
C VAL A 548 11.16 11.38 -11.56
N SER A 549 9.90 11.26 -11.14
CA SER A 549 8.79 12.03 -11.71
C SER A 549 8.96 13.53 -11.52
N VAL A 550 9.45 14.01 -10.37
CA VAL A 550 9.76 15.44 -10.15
C VAL A 550 10.85 15.92 -11.10
N ILE A 551 11.94 15.15 -11.26
CA ILE A 551 13.02 15.48 -12.20
C ILE A 551 12.48 15.56 -13.65
N MET A 552 11.66 14.58 -14.05
CA MET A 552 11.02 14.54 -15.36
C MET A 552 10.03 15.71 -15.54
N CYS A 553 9.32 16.10 -14.48
CA CYS A 553 8.42 17.25 -14.48
C CYS A 553 9.20 18.54 -14.71
N PHE A 554 10.29 18.78 -13.97
CA PHE A 554 11.18 19.92 -14.15
C PHE A 554 11.69 20.05 -15.59
N VAL A 555 12.16 18.94 -16.17
CA VAL A 555 12.64 18.93 -17.57
C VAL A 555 11.52 19.38 -18.50
N LEU A 556 10.31 18.84 -18.34
CA LEU A 556 9.15 19.23 -19.15
C LEU A 556 8.68 20.67 -18.89
N GLN A 557 8.88 21.25 -17.71
CA GLN A 557 8.60 22.67 -17.48
C GLN A 557 9.46 23.55 -18.39
N ILE A 558 10.75 23.24 -18.51
CA ILE A 558 11.69 24.01 -19.33
C ILE A 558 11.58 23.67 -20.83
N THR A 559 11.36 22.40 -21.18
CA THR A 559 11.41 21.95 -22.58
C THR A 559 10.06 21.82 -23.27
N TRP A 560 8.95 21.84 -22.52
CA TRP A 560 7.58 21.80 -23.04
C TRP A 560 6.76 23.03 -22.63
N VAL A 561 6.65 23.35 -21.33
CA VAL A 561 5.80 24.46 -20.86
C VAL A 561 6.36 25.83 -21.28
N LEU A 562 7.65 26.08 -21.07
CA LEU A 562 8.30 27.33 -21.49
C LEU A 562 8.18 27.61 -23.02
N PRO A 563 8.42 26.66 -23.94
CA PRO A 563 8.13 26.89 -25.35
C PRO A 563 6.64 27.08 -25.68
N MET A 564 5.72 26.40 -24.97
CA MET A 564 4.28 26.67 -25.13
C MET A 564 3.91 28.07 -24.66
N LEU A 565 4.56 28.56 -23.62
CA LEU A 565 4.41 29.92 -23.14
C LEU A 565 4.93 30.94 -24.18
N ALA A 566 6.03 30.64 -24.87
CA ALA A 566 6.54 31.44 -25.99
C ALA A 566 5.56 31.48 -27.18
N LEU A 567 4.95 30.34 -27.53
CA LEU A 567 3.92 30.28 -28.59
C LEU A 567 2.68 31.07 -28.20
N ASN A 568 2.27 30.97 -26.93
CA ASN A 568 1.15 31.72 -26.41
C ASN A 568 1.43 33.24 -26.41
N ALA A 569 2.64 33.68 -26.06
CA ALA A 569 3.04 35.08 -26.14
C ALA A 569 3.01 35.60 -27.59
N ARG A 570 3.46 34.80 -28.57
CA ARG A 570 3.33 35.15 -30.01
C ARG A 570 1.87 35.25 -30.45
N ARG A 571 1.02 34.30 -30.03
CA ARG A 571 -0.43 34.31 -30.31
C ARG A 571 -1.11 35.55 -29.74
N ALA A 572 -0.77 35.91 -28.50
CA ALA A 572 -1.31 37.08 -27.82
C ALA A 572 -0.90 38.38 -28.54
N GLY A 573 0.36 38.49 -28.97
CA GLY A 573 0.82 39.62 -29.78
C GLY A 573 0.10 39.76 -31.13
N ASP A 574 -0.36 38.66 -31.71
CA ASP A 574 -1.16 38.63 -32.95
C ASP A 574 -2.66 38.91 -32.74
N ASN A 575 -3.09 39.19 -31.50
CA ASN A 575 -4.48 39.43 -31.10
C ASN A 575 -5.46 38.31 -31.53
N ARG A 576 -5.11 37.05 -31.28
CA ARG A 576 -5.94 35.86 -31.61
C ARG A 576 -6.62 35.26 -30.39
N TYR A 577 -7.74 34.55 -30.57
CA TYR A 577 -8.41 33.82 -29.48
C TYR A 577 -7.56 32.65 -28.96
N ASP A 578 -7.68 32.33 -27.66
CA ASP A 578 -6.88 31.25 -27.04
C ASP A 578 -7.39 29.85 -27.41
N CYS A 579 -8.69 29.59 -27.24
CA CYS A 579 -9.29 28.29 -27.60
C CYS A 579 -9.44 28.07 -29.13
N ALA A 580 -9.46 29.15 -29.91
CA ALA A 580 -9.57 29.12 -31.37
C ALA A 580 -8.41 29.91 -32.01
N CYS A 581 -7.19 29.37 -31.88
CA CYS A 581 -5.91 30.00 -32.27
C CYS A 581 -5.84 30.51 -33.73
N CYS A 582 -6.74 30.08 -34.60
CA CYS A 582 -6.81 30.49 -36.01
C CYS A 582 -7.64 31.77 -36.25
N LEU A 583 -8.43 32.22 -35.27
CA LEU A 583 -9.34 33.37 -35.39
C LEU A 583 -8.76 34.59 -34.68
N LYS A 584 -8.78 35.76 -35.35
CA LYS A 584 -8.43 37.05 -34.73
C LYS A 584 -9.57 37.54 -33.84
N SER A 585 -9.22 38.11 -32.68
CA SER A 585 -10.16 38.74 -31.77
C SER A 585 -10.75 40.00 -32.39
N SER A 586 -12.04 40.25 -32.16
CA SER A 586 -12.69 41.52 -32.50
C SER A 586 -12.49 42.60 -31.42
N VAL A 587 -11.82 42.25 -30.32
CA VAL A 587 -11.46 43.17 -29.22
C VAL A 587 -10.16 43.88 -29.57
N ASP A 588 -10.06 45.16 -29.22
CA ASP A 588 -8.84 45.95 -29.44
C ASP A 588 -7.64 45.37 -28.66
N PRO A 589 -6.41 45.44 -29.21
CA PRO A 589 -5.21 45.03 -28.49
C PRO A 589 -5.09 45.79 -27.17
N HIS A 590 -4.91 45.06 -26.07
CA HIS A 590 -4.78 45.61 -24.73
C HIS A 590 -3.66 44.90 -23.96
N GLU A 591 -3.12 45.58 -22.94
CA GLU A 591 -2.02 45.05 -22.14
C GLU A 591 -2.51 43.93 -21.21
N VAL A 592 -1.61 43.00 -20.89
CA VAL A 592 -1.88 41.80 -20.06
C VAL A 592 -2.40 42.16 -18.65
N GLU A 593 -2.10 43.36 -18.15
CA GLU A 593 -2.49 43.84 -16.83
C GLU A 593 -3.90 44.44 -16.77
N ASP A 594 -4.52 44.73 -17.92
CA ASP A 594 -5.86 45.33 -18.03
C ASP A 594 -6.90 44.32 -18.57
N PRO A 595 -7.28 43.29 -17.79
CA PRO A 595 -8.19 42.24 -18.25
C PRO A 595 -9.59 42.80 -18.50
N GLN A 596 -10.10 42.73 -19.75
CA GLN A 596 -11.35 43.41 -20.09
C GLN A 596 -12.66 42.74 -19.60
N GLY A 597 -12.63 41.52 -19.02
CA GLY A 597 -13.84 40.74 -18.69
C GLY A 597 -14.62 40.30 -19.95
N CYS A 598 -15.40 39.21 -20.05
CA CYS A 598 -15.77 38.06 -19.23
C CYS A 598 -15.29 36.74 -19.91
N CYS A 599 -15.58 35.58 -19.31
CA CYS A 599 -15.02 34.26 -19.62
C CYS A 599 -15.21 33.73 -21.08
N CYS A 600 -14.12 33.16 -21.62
CA CYS A 600 -13.92 32.20 -22.72
C CYS A 600 -14.55 32.42 -24.12
N CYS A 601 -15.72 33.04 -24.28
CA CYS A 601 -16.37 33.09 -25.61
C CYS A 601 -17.26 34.31 -25.91
N VAL A 602 -17.55 35.20 -24.94
CA VAL A 602 -18.49 36.33 -25.16
C VAL A 602 -17.96 37.61 -24.51
N TYR A 603 -17.65 38.61 -25.33
CA TYR A 603 -17.41 39.98 -24.87
C TYR A 603 -18.76 40.62 -24.50
N ILE A 604 -18.95 40.95 -23.23
CA ILE A 604 -20.12 41.70 -22.73
C ILE A 604 -19.64 43.08 -22.28
N PRO A 605 -19.99 44.18 -22.97
CA PRO A 605 -19.55 45.55 -22.63
C PRO A 605 -19.88 46.01 -21.20
N SER A 606 -20.82 45.33 -20.53
CA SER A 606 -21.26 45.62 -19.16
C SER A 606 -20.41 44.98 -18.07
N CYS A 607 -19.50 44.07 -18.39
CA CYS A 607 -18.65 43.37 -17.42
C CYS A 607 -17.30 44.07 -17.29
N LYS A 608 -17.23 45.15 -16.52
CA LYS A 608 -15.93 45.72 -16.12
C LYS A 608 -15.25 44.81 -15.08
N PRO A 609 -13.93 44.56 -15.18
CA PRO A 609 -13.19 43.84 -14.15
C PRO A 609 -13.33 44.60 -12.82
N THR A 610 -13.90 43.94 -11.80
CA THR A 610 -13.86 44.46 -10.44
C THR A 610 -12.50 44.18 -9.83
N ASP A 611 -11.94 45.18 -9.15
CA ASP A 611 -10.61 45.17 -8.53
C ASP A 611 -10.20 43.82 -7.93
N ASN A 612 -8.95 43.41 -8.16
CA ASN A 612 -8.31 42.22 -7.62
C ASN A 612 -8.50 42.09 -6.10
N ILE A 613 -9.58 41.41 -5.68
CA ILE A 613 -9.97 41.19 -4.28
C ILE A 613 -8.79 40.62 -3.49
N MET A 614 -8.06 39.67 -4.09
CA MET A 614 -6.87 39.07 -3.48
C MET A 614 -5.77 40.08 -3.17
N ARG A 615 -5.45 40.99 -4.11
CA ARG A 615 -4.45 42.05 -3.88
C ARG A 615 -4.88 43.02 -2.79
N ARG A 616 -6.18 43.36 -2.74
CA ARG A 616 -6.76 44.22 -1.68
C ARG A 616 -6.71 43.56 -0.31
N VAL A 617 -7.10 42.28 -0.23
CA VAL A 617 -7.09 41.50 1.01
C VAL A 617 -5.66 41.29 1.49
N MET A 618 -4.75 40.82 0.63
CA MET A 618 -3.34 40.62 1.01
C MET A 618 -2.63 41.91 1.36
N GLY A 619 -2.94 43.02 0.65
CA GLY A 619 -2.46 44.35 1.02
C GLY A 619 -2.90 44.73 2.44
N ARG A 620 -4.20 44.57 2.76
CA ARG A 620 -4.73 44.89 4.09
C ARG A 620 -4.20 43.96 5.18
N VAL A 621 -4.07 42.66 4.91
CA VAL A 621 -3.46 41.69 5.84
C VAL A 621 -2.01 42.06 6.11
N GLY A 622 -1.22 42.37 5.07
CA GLY A 622 0.16 42.82 5.19
C GLY A 622 0.29 44.13 5.97
N ASP A 623 -0.61 45.09 5.72
CA ASP A 623 -0.64 46.36 6.44
C ASP A 623 -0.88 46.17 7.95
N VAL A 624 -1.79 45.26 8.32
CA VAL A 624 -2.11 44.99 9.72
C VAL A 624 -1.02 44.15 10.40
N THR A 625 -0.56 43.08 9.76
CA THR A 625 0.34 42.08 10.38
C THR A 625 1.82 42.45 10.29
N VAL A 626 2.28 42.94 9.14
CA VAL A 626 3.71 43.18 8.88
C VAL A 626 4.12 44.62 9.16
N LYS A 627 3.26 45.62 8.92
CA LYS A 627 3.64 47.03 9.09
C LYS A 627 3.50 47.54 10.52
N THR A 628 2.56 47.01 11.31
CA THR A 628 2.35 47.45 12.70
C THR A 628 3.19 46.64 13.70
N MET A 629 3.76 47.29 14.72
CA MET A 629 4.49 46.58 15.79
C MET A 629 3.61 45.60 16.58
N PRO A 630 2.37 45.95 16.98
CA PRO A 630 1.46 44.99 17.61
C PRO A 630 1.14 43.79 16.71
N GLY A 631 0.98 44.01 15.40
CA GLY A 631 0.78 42.94 14.41
C GLY A 631 1.94 41.96 14.38
N LYS A 632 3.19 42.45 14.30
CA LYS A 632 4.39 41.60 14.32
C LYS A 632 4.49 40.75 15.57
N VAL A 633 4.30 41.37 16.74
CA VAL A 633 4.36 40.68 18.04
C VAL A 633 3.25 39.64 18.12
N GLY A 634 2.02 39.99 17.71
CA GLY A 634 0.90 39.06 17.66
C GLY A 634 1.16 37.88 16.74
N THR A 635 1.66 38.10 15.52
CA THR A 635 2.00 37.04 14.56
C THR A 635 3.08 36.10 15.12
N ILE A 636 4.16 36.64 15.69
CA ILE A 636 5.21 35.80 16.30
C ILE A 636 4.66 35.00 17.48
N ALA A 637 3.85 35.62 18.34
CA ALA A 637 3.25 34.94 19.48
C ALA A 637 2.32 33.79 19.05
N ILE A 638 1.51 34.00 18.00
CA ILE A 638 0.62 32.97 17.45
C ILE A 638 1.44 31.81 16.90
N TRP A 639 2.45 32.07 16.09
CA TRP A 639 3.30 31.01 15.53
C TRP A 639 4.10 30.27 16.61
N LEU A 640 4.55 30.98 17.65
CA LEU A 640 5.20 30.36 18.81
C LEU A 640 4.21 29.45 19.57
N ALA A 641 2.96 29.88 19.75
CA ALA A 641 1.93 29.06 20.38
C ALA A 641 1.63 27.82 19.55
N ILE A 642 1.46 27.96 18.23
CA ILE A 642 1.26 26.82 17.31
C ILE A 642 2.46 25.88 17.36
N PHE A 643 3.69 26.41 17.40
CA PHE A 643 4.91 25.61 17.53
C PHE A 643 4.95 24.82 18.84
N VAL A 644 4.64 25.45 19.97
CA VAL A 644 4.59 24.77 21.28
C VAL A 644 3.52 23.67 21.30
N VAL A 645 2.32 23.95 20.77
CA VAL A 645 1.26 22.95 20.64
C VAL A 645 1.67 21.82 19.70
N GLY A 646 2.34 22.12 18.59
CA GLY A 646 2.86 21.12 17.65
C GLY A 646 3.92 20.22 18.28
N VAL A 647 4.85 20.79 19.04
CA VAL A 647 5.87 20.02 19.80
C VAL A 647 5.19 19.15 20.85
N TYR A 648 4.23 19.68 21.60
CA TYR A 648 3.45 18.90 22.57
C TYR A 648 2.67 17.76 21.89
N GLY A 649 2.07 18.01 20.73
CA GLY A 649 1.39 17.00 19.92
C GLY A 649 2.33 15.89 19.46
N ALA A 650 3.56 16.23 19.06
CA ALA A 650 4.58 15.27 18.65
C ALA A 650 4.95 14.27 19.77
N PHE A 651 4.97 14.70 21.03
CA PHE A 651 5.22 13.80 22.18
C PHE A 651 4.06 12.83 22.47
N ASN A 652 2.86 13.08 21.94
CA ASN A 652 1.67 12.26 22.17
C ASN A 652 1.35 11.29 21.01
N ILE A 653 2.22 11.21 19.98
CA ILE A 653 2.02 10.31 18.85
C ILE A 653 2.26 8.85 19.29
N LYS A 654 1.20 8.03 19.26
CA LYS A 654 1.28 6.58 19.42
C LYS A 654 1.59 5.93 18.08
N LYS A 655 2.44 4.89 18.09
CA LYS A 655 2.73 4.08 16.91
C LYS A 655 1.87 2.83 16.98
N ASP A 656 0.91 2.72 16.08
CA ASP A 656 0.10 1.52 15.89
C ASP A 656 -0.14 1.35 14.38
N PHE A 657 -0.12 0.13 13.90
CA PHE A 657 -0.39 -0.19 12.50
C PHE A 657 -1.16 -1.49 12.46
N LYS A 658 -2.41 -1.37 12.02
CA LYS A 658 -3.34 -2.49 11.90
C LYS A 658 -3.77 -2.60 10.44
N LEU A 659 -3.72 -3.82 9.90
CA LEU A 659 -4.06 -4.05 8.51
C LEU A 659 -5.57 -3.84 8.27
N GLU A 660 -6.39 -3.98 9.32
CA GLU A 660 -7.84 -3.77 9.26
C GLU A 660 -8.25 -2.35 8.85
N TRP A 661 -7.37 -1.36 9.03
CA TRP A 661 -7.65 0.02 8.64
C TRP A 661 -7.76 0.23 7.13
N PHE A 662 -7.33 -0.74 6.32
CA PHE A 662 -7.50 -0.71 4.87
C PHE A 662 -8.87 -1.18 4.39
N PHE A 663 -9.68 -1.80 5.25
CA PHE A 663 -11.02 -2.23 4.88
C PHE A 663 -12.03 -1.08 4.94
N PRO A 664 -13.00 -1.03 4.01
CA PRO A 664 -13.99 0.03 3.97
C PRO A 664 -14.90 -0.01 5.21
N GLU A 665 -15.47 1.14 5.57
CA GLU A 665 -16.47 1.21 6.63
C GLU A 665 -17.70 0.37 6.26
N GLY A 666 -18.10 -0.55 7.14
CA GLY A 666 -19.18 -1.52 6.88
C GLY A 666 -18.73 -2.85 6.26
N SER A 667 -17.43 -3.07 6.05
CA SER A 667 -16.89 -4.35 5.62
C SER A 667 -17.17 -5.47 6.64
N TYR A 668 -17.71 -6.59 6.16
CA TYR A 668 -17.97 -7.76 7.03
C TYR A 668 -16.67 -8.36 7.60
N VAL A 669 -15.56 -8.27 6.85
CA VAL A 669 -14.23 -8.70 7.30
C VAL A 669 -13.77 -7.90 8.50
N ARG A 670 -13.97 -6.58 8.47
CA ARG A 670 -13.65 -5.72 9.61
C ARG A 670 -14.49 -6.07 10.83
N THR A 671 -15.80 -6.26 10.66
CA THR A 671 -16.67 -6.72 11.76
C THR A 671 -16.24 -8.08 12.30
N PHE A 672 -15.82 -9.01 11.43
CA PHE A 672 -15.28 -10.29 11.89
C PHE A 672 -14.03 -10.10 12.75
N ILE A 673 -13.08 -9.27 12.33
CA ILE A 673 -11.84 -9.06 13.10
C ILE A 673 -12.13 -8.37 14.44
N GLU A 674 -13.01 -7.36 14.46
CA GLU A 674 -13.43 -6.69 15.69
C GLU A 674 -14.06 -7.67 16.70
N VAL A 675 -14.97 -8.53 16.23
CA VAL A 675 -15.64 -9.55 17.07
C VAL A 675 -14.66 -10.65 17.49
N ASN A 676 -13.76 -11.06 16.59
CA ASN A 676 -12.69 -12.00 16.92
C ASN A 676 -11.75 -11.43 17.99
N ASP A 677 -11.41 -10.15 17.90
CA ASP A 677 -10.58 -9.45 18.87
C ASP A 677 -11.27 -9.32 20.22
N GLU A 678 -12.57 -9.03 20.24
CA GLU A 678 -13.33 -8.88 21.49
C GLU A 678 -13.53 -10.21 22.24
N TYR A 679 -13.96 -11.26 21.54
CA TYR A 679 -14.41 -12.49 22.19
C TYR A 679 -13.42 -13.67 22.12
N PHE A 680 -12.52 -13.66 21.15
CA PHE A 680 -11.63 -14.78 20.85
C PHE A 680 -10.13 -14.43 20.94
N SER A 681 -9.73 -13.14 21.02
CA SER A 681 -8.32 -12.74 21.17
C SER A 681 -7.79 -13.02 22.57
N SER A 682 -7.52 -14.29 22.78
CA SER A 682 -6.85 -14.81 23.95
C SER A 682 -5.34 -15.03 23.67
N GLY A 683 -4.95 -14.93 22.39
CA GLY A 683 -3.58 -14.96 21.84
C GLY A 683 -3.58 -15.20 20.31
N THR A 684 -2.43 -15.00 19.63
CA THR A 684 -2.25 -15.34 18.21
C THR A 684 -1.67 -16.75 18.07
N ARG A 685 -2.28 -17.60 17.26
CA ARG A 685 -1.74 -18.94 16.95
C ARG A 685 -0.49 -18.79 16.07
N PHE A 686 0.59 -19.46 16.44
CA PHE A 686 1.80 -19.56 15.62
C PHE A 686 2.24 -21.02 15.56
N SER A 687 2.96 -21.38 14.49
CA SER A 687 3.52 -22.71 14.31
C SER A 687 5.05 -22.62 14.33
N ILE A 688 5.69 -23.58 15.00
CA ILE A 688 7.14 -23.68 15.04
C ILE A 688 7.54 -24.82 14.11
N TYR A 689 8.31 -24.50 13.08
CA TYR A 689 8.89 -25.46 12.16
C TYR A 689 10.35 -25.70 12.50
N THR A 690 10.79 -26.95 12.41
CA THR A 690 12.19 -27.32 12.48
C THR A 690 12.75 -27.50 11.07
N ASN A 691 14.05 -27.26 10.90
CA ASN A 691 14.78 -27.64 9.70
C ASN A 691 14.96 -29.17 9.65
N GLU A 692 15.70 -29.65 8.65
CA GLU A 692 16.12 -31.05 8.57
C GLU A 692 16.87 -31.44 9.85
N LEU A 693 16.24 -32.28 10.67
CA LEU A 693 16.74 -32.66 11.99
C LEU A 693 16.76 -34.18 12.15
N ASP A 694 17.88 -34.69 12.63
CA ASP A 694 17.98 -36.06 13.11
C ASP A 694 17.36 -36.16 14.51
N VAL A 695 16.05 -36.41 14.57
CA VAL A 695 15.30 -36.48 15.82
C VAL A 695 15.82 -37.57 16.77
N PHE A 696 16.47 -38.64 16.26
CA PHE A 696 17.05 -39.68 17.11
C PHE A 696 18.31 -39.17 17.81
N ALA A 697 19.20 -38.48 17.09
CA ALA A 697 20.40 -37.87 17.67
C ALA A 697 20.05 -36.70 18.62
N GLU A 698 19.07 -35.88 18.24
CA GLU A 698 18.76 -34.60 18.88
C GLU A 698 17.55 -34.68 19.84
N HIS A 699 17.25 -35.88 20.35
CA HIS A 699 16.07 -36.12 21.18
C HIS A 699 16.08 -35.35 22.52
N GLU A 700 17.27 -35.11 23.10
CA GLU A 700 17.41 -34.28 24.29
C GLU A 700 17.00 -32.83 24.01
N ASN A 701 17.42 -32.30 22.86
CA ASN A 701 17.06 -30.95 22.42
C ASN A 701 15.55 -30.81 22.16
N MET A 702 14.90 -31.85 21.62
CA MET A 702 13.44 -31.88 21.45
C MET A 702 12.68 -31.89 22.78
N ASN A 703 13.19 -32.63 23.78
CA ASN A 703 12.65 -32.61 25.14
C ASN A 703 12.82 -31.24 25.81
N GLU A 704 14.00 -30.63 25.64
CA GLU A 704 14.30 -29.31 26.18
C GLU A 704 13.38 -28.25 25.56
N LEU A 705 13.20 -28.25 24.23
CA LEU A 705 12.29 -27.36 23.52
C LEU A 705 10.86 -27.47 24.05
N ALA A 706 10.34 -28.69 24.21
CA ALA A 706 9.02 -28.90 24.78
C ALA A 706 8.90 -28.34 26.21
N SER A 707 9.93 -28.52 27.03
CA SER A 707 9.97 -27.97 28.39
C SER A 707 10.08 -26.45 28.41
N TYR A 708 10.82 -25.87 27.46
CA TYR A 708 11.02 -24.44 27.31
C TYR A 708 9.72 -23.74 26.95
N LEU A 709 8.98 -24.26 25.96
CA LEU A 709 7.70 -23.70 25.53
C LEU A 709 6.65 -23.73 26.65
N ASN A 710 6.62 -24.79 27.45
CA ASN A 710 5.71 -24.91 28.59
C ASN A 710 6.04 -23.94 29.75
N LYS A 711 7.28 -23.45 29.83
CA LYS A 711 7.71 -22.49 30.88
C LYS A 711 7.47 -21.03 30.51
N GLN A 712 7.11 -20.72 29.27
CA GLN A 712 6.93 -19.34 28.83
C GLN A 712 5.59 -18.77 29.30
N ASP A 713 5.63 -17.65 30.04
CA ASP A 713 4.42 -16.95 30.49
C ASP A 713 3.56 -16.43 29.34
N ALA A 714 4.16 -16.21 28.17
CA ALA A 714 3.48 -15.74 26.96
C ALA A 714 2.71 -16.85 26.22
N ILE A 715 2.94 -18.12 26.54
CA ILE A 715 2.32 -19.27 25.88
C ILE A 715 1.41 -19.98 26.88
N ARG A 716 0.15 -20.18 26.52
CA ARG A 716 -0.74 -21.01 27.33
C ARG A 716 -0.31 -22.46 27.17
N ALA A 717 0.18 -23.06 28.26
CA ALA A 717 0.67 -24.44 28.25
C ALA A 717 -0.37 -25.44 27.70
N SER A 718 -1.66 -25.23 28.00
CA SER A 718 -2.76 -26.06 27.50
C SER A 718 -3.04 -25.92 26.00
N SER A 719 -2.52 -24.88 25.33
CA SER A 719 -2.72 -24.68 23.88
C SER A 719 -1.59 -25.25 23.01
N ILE A 720 -0.54 -25.80 23.62
CA ILE A 720 0.61 -26.33 22.88
C ILE A 720 0.24 -27.70 22.30
N SER A 721 0.22 -27.79 20.97
CA SER A 721 0.14 -29.08 20.26
C SER A 721 1.54 -29.45 19.77
N ASN A 722 2.13 -30.49 20.38
CA ASN A 722 3.49 -30.94 20.06
C ASN A 722 3.50 -32.45 19.79
N TRP A 723 3.79 -32.82 18.54
CA TRP A 723 3.81 -34.23 18.12
C TRP A 723 4.87 -35.04 18.87
N TRP A 724 6.00 -34.43 19.26
CA TRP A 724 7.09 -35.09 19.96
C TRP A 724 6.67 -35.58 21.34
N VAL A 725 6.01 -34.73 22.11
CA VAL A 725 5.50 -35.05 23.46
C VAL A 725 4.39 -36.10 23.39
N ASN A 726 3.57 -36.07 22.34
CA ASN A 726 2.49 -37.05 22.17
C ASN A 726 2.98 -38.42 21.68
N PHE A 727 4.04 -38.47 20.88
CA PHE A 727 4.72 -39.72 20.55
C PHE A 727 5.47 -40.27 21.77
N ARG A 728 6.10 -39.39 22.55
CA ARG A 728 6.95 -39.74 23.68
C ARG A 728 6.56 -39.00 24.96
N PRO A 729 5.47 -39.42 25.63
CA PRO A 729 4.94 -38.73 26.81
C PRO A 729 5.86 -38.84 28.03
N ASP A 730 6.69 -39.88 28.10
CA ASP A 730 7.76 -39.98 29.11
C ASP A 730 9.11 -39.55 28.49
N PRO A 731 9.61 -38.34 28.79
CA PRO A 731 10.88 -37.87 28.27
C PRO A 731 12.08 -38.66 28.82
N THR A 732 11.92 -39.37 29.95
CA THR A 732 12.97 -40.15 30.61
C THR A 732 13.06 -41.60 30.13
N ALA A 733 12.11 -42.05 29.32
CA ALA A 733 12.16 -43.38 28.71
C ALA A 733 13.48 -43.57 27.94
N ALA A 734 13.96 -44.81 27.84
CA ALA A 734 15.15 -45.11 27.03
C ALA A 734 14.83 -45.03 25.52
N MET A 735 15.77 -44.54 24.71
CA MET A 735 15.67 -44.64 23.25
C MET A 735 15.83 -46.10 22.80
N PRO A 736 15.15 -46.55 21.73
CA PRO A 736 15.45 -47.83 21.10
C PRO A 736 16.93 -47.91 20.73
N ALA A 737 17.57 -49.07 20.94
CA ALA A 737 18.99 -49.25 20.61
C ALA A 737 19.25 -49.20 19.09
N ASP A 738 18.23 -49.51 18.29
CA ASP A 738 18.27 -49.46 16.84
C ASP A 738 17.56 -48.21 16.32
N ARG A 739 18.31 -47.38 15.59
CA ARG A 739 17.83 -46.16 14.94
C ARG A 739 16.74 -46.45 13.91
N SER A 740 16.84 -47.56 13.18
CA SER A 740 15.83 -47.94 12.18
C SER A 740 14.51 -48.31 12.83
N GLN A 741 14.55 -49.02 13.96
CA GLN A 741 13.34 -49.34 14.73
C GLN A 741 12.65 -48.08 15.25
N PHE A 742 13.41 -47.10 15.76
CA PHE A 742 12.85 -45.84 16.23
C PHE A 742 12.05 -45.11 15.13
N TYR A 743 12.60 -44.98 13.92
CA TYR A 743 11.89 -44.31 12.83
C TYR A 743 10.70 -45.11 12.31
N GLN A 744 10.74 -46.45 12.35
CA GLN A 744 9.55 -47.27 12.06
C GLN A 744 8.44 -47.04 13.10
N ASP A 745 8.79 -46.95 14.38
CA ASP A 745 7.82 -46.67 15.44
C ASP A 745 7.19 -45.28 15.26
N VAL A 746 8.00 -44.26 14.93
CA VAL A 746 7.52 -42.91 14.61
C VAL A 746 6.61 -42.93 13.38
N TRP A 747 6.98 -43.67 12.33
CA TRP A 747 6.19 -43.79 11.11
C TRP A 747 4.82 -44.44 11.36
N ASP A 748 4.80 -45.57 12.07
CA ASP A 748 3.58 -46.31 12.38
C ASP A 748 2.64 -45.53 13.31
N TRP A 749 3.21 -44.80 14.27
CA TRP A 749 2.47 -43.85 15.09
C TRP A 749 1.92 -42.69 14.25
N ALA A 750 2.79 -42.02 13.47
CA ALA A 750 2.44 -40.84 12.70
C ALA A 750 1.33 -41.13 11.70
N LYS A 751 1.38 -42.29 11.02
CA LYS A 751 0.39 -42.74 10.03
C LYS A 751 -1.04 -42.80 10.59
N ASN A 752 -1.20 -43.17 11.85
CA ASN A 752 -2.49 -43.30 12.52
C ASN A 752 -2.81 -42.10 13.43
N SER A 753 -1.90 -41.13 13.52
CA SER A 753 -2.07 -39.91 14.30
C SER A 753 -2.60 -38.76 13.45
N GLN A 754 -3.13 -37.73 14.11
CA GLN A 754 -3.44 -36.45 13.48
C GLN A 754 -2.19 -35.65 13.07
N TYR A 755 -1.00 -36.03 13.56
CA TYR A 755 0.27 -35.37 13.28
C TYR A 755 0.94 -35.85 11.99
N ARG A 756 0.25 -36.67 11.18
CA ARG A 756 0.75 -37.15 9.90
C ARG A 756 1.24 -36.02 8.99
N THR A 757 0.54 -34.90 8.99
CA THR A 757 0.89 -33.71 8.18
C THR A 757 1.88 -32.77 8.87
N SER A 758 2.24 -33.06 10.13
CA SER A 758 3.21 -32.29 10.93
C SER A 758 4.64 -32.83 10.82
N ILE A 759 4.83 -33.98 10.17
CA ILE A 759 6.14 -34.62 9.97
C ILE A 759 6.38 -34.79 8.48
N ARG A 760 7.49 -34.25 7.98
CA ARG A 760 7.94 -34.43 6.60
C ARG A 760 9.24 -35.23 6.60
N TRP A 761 9.23 -36.33 5.87
CA TRP A 761 10.37 -37.25 5.77
C TRP A 761 11.28 -36.82 4.63
N VAL A 762 12.58 -36.64 4.92
CA VAL A 762 13.60 -36.28 3.93
C VAL A 762 13.96 -37.49 3.07
N ASP A 763 14.18 -38.65 3.70
CA ASP A 763 14.25 -39.96 3.04
C ASP A 763 13.11 -40.83 3.56
N PRO A 764 12.10 -41.16 2.72
CA PRO A 764 11.01 -42.05 3.11
C PRO A 764 11.37 -43.54 2.99
N LYS A 765 12.60 -43.89 2.59
CA LYS A 765 13.14 -45.25 2.61
C LYS A 765 13.99 -45.49 3.86
#